data_AF-A0ABD2M8A8-F1
#
_entry.id   AF-A0ABD2M8A8-F1
#
_cell.length_a   1.000
_cell.length_b   1.000
_cell.length_c   1.000
_cell.angle_alpha   90.00
_cell.angle_beta   90.00
_cell.angle_gamma   90.00
#
_symmetry.space_group_name_H-M   'P 1'
#
loop_
_entity.id
_entity.type
_entity.pdbx_description
1 polymer ?
#
loop_
_entity_poly.entity_id
_entity_poly.type
_entity_poly.pdbx_seq_one_letter_code
_entity_poly.pdbx_strand_id
1 'polypeptide(L)'
;METVKQKLFSEVEGTCTGKYGFVIAVTTIDTIGHGMIQPGQVIDAVVSQVNKVGIFCEIGPLSCFISRHCIPPDMEFEPNNIPPCYKTADESIVIKQDDEIRLKLIGIRVDANDIFAIGTLMDDYLEMGLFDLSIFDEFRRMDGRQIVYQFLNFAMIVSSALMIWKGLMVVTGSESPIVVVLSGSMEPAFYRGDLLMLTNDLDDPIRAGDITVFKIEGRDIPIVHRVIKVHEKNDEETKFLTKGDNNMVDDRGLYAPGQYWLQRKDVVGRAKGFVPYVGMVTIIMNDYPKLNSTKIHSNVIELNERFLDVKDKGLWFVVFYAPWCAHCKKMFPVWENLAHELADKNSAVRIGKLDCTRFSSVSSVLRINGYPTIIFFRNGVQLHYEGERRKDEMVKFVEKCSGPIVDKIGTPAKFAELRKNSENEPFFVFFDPAQRAEEEGSPENELWRQFEKTSELLFTDVRFFELHNREILKATEEKLAGNETRIIAVKDVDYLQIFDAEKDDLEKWFGRNRWPFLTQISTTNIREIAESTGKLLVLSSIEGMDRHNASTESGSFVALIKRTVAEARVDAEIEQHFQFGWLDGAQIASGVVMDSLPLPNLVVLNYTSYEFYLSKDHPAQMTAKSLLLFLHNVRLGEVKVHGGRAWITRLRRMAYEITSNVYDMFRHQPILTVCLFGVPLAFFSIITYSICSADFSVERDEFYPDDEEEESLPLEELDESLSEQNRPIDSNKKAD
;
A
#
# COMPACT_ATOMS: atom_id res chain seq x y z
N MET A 1 -34.50 -8.86 -12.19
CA MET A 1 -35.06 -7.56 -12.59
C MET A 1 -36.52 -7.67 -13.03
N GLU A 2 -36.88 -8.62 -13.90
CA GLU A 2 -38.28 -8.89 -14.30
C GLU A 2 -39.24 -9.03 -13.11
N THR A 3 -38.83 -9.78 -12.09
CA THR A 3 -39.66 -10.11 -10.92
C THR A 3 -40.03 -8.89 -10.06
N VAL A 4 -39.10 -7.93 -9.93
CA VAL A 4 -39.31 -6.69 -9.16
C VAL A 4 -40.23 -5.74 -9.92
N LYS A 5 -40.06 -5.62 -11.24
CA LYS A 5 -40.99 -4.85 -12.09
C LYS A 5 -42.40 -5.45 -12.03
N GLN A 6 -42.52 -6.77 -12.15
CA GLN A 6 -43.83 -7.44 -12.06
C GLN A 6 -44.51 -7.19 -10.71
N LYS A 7 -43.79 -7.29 -9.58
CA LYS A 7 -44.33 -7.00 -8.25
C LYS A 7 -44.83 -5.54 -8.11
N LEU A 8 -44.02 -4.57 -8.55
CA LEU A 8 -44.38 -3.14 -8.46
C LEU A 8 -45.63 -2.78 -9.27
N PHE A 9 -45.81 -3.41 -10.43
CA PHE A 9 -47.02 -3.23 -11.22
C PHE A 9 -48.23 -4.02 -10.67
N SER A 10 -48.02 -5.14 -9.95
CA SER A 10 -49.11 -5.97 -9.45
C SER A 10 -49.62 -5.61 -8.05
N GLU A 11 -48.77 -5.05 -7.19
CA GLU A 11 -49.12 -4.79 -5.77
C GLU A 11 -49.61 -3.35 -5.52
N VAL A 12 -49.39 -2.43 -6.47
CA VAL A 12 -49.86 -1.04 -6.38
C VAL A 12 -51.16 -0.88 -7.19
N GLU A 13 -52.24 -1.49 -6.72
CA GLU A 13 -53.60 -1.18 -7.18
C GLU A 13 -54.49 -0.79 -6.00
N GLY A 14 -55.09 0.40 -6.05
CA GLY A 14 -56.03 0.88 -5.04
C GLY A 14 -57.07 1.85 -5.61
N THR A 15 -58.32 1.43 -5.60
CA THR A 15 -59.52 2.22 -5.94
C THR A 15 -60.00 3.07 -4.77
N CYS A 16 -60.52 4.27 -5.06
CA CYS A 16 -60.93 5.26 -4.06
C CYS A 16 -62.29 4.98 -3.41
N THR A 17 -62.37 5.13 -2.09
CA THR A 17 -63.60 5.62 -1.44
C THR A 17 -63.27 6.65 -0.34
N GLY A 18 -63.60 7.92 -0.58
CA GLY A 18 -63.96 8.86 0.48
C GLY A 18 -62.93 9.86 1.00
N LYS A 19 -63.08 11.10 0.49
CA LYS A 19 -62.85 12.43 1.11
C LYS A 19 -61.45 13.07 1.21
N TYR A 20 -60.34 12.37 1.46
CA TYR A 20 -59.00 12.99 1.38
C TYR A 20 -57.93 11.93 1.07
N GLY A 21 -57.39 11.92 -0.16
CA GLY A 21 -56.28 11.03 -0.53
C GLY A 21 -55.78 11.27 -1.95
N PHE A 22 -54.45 11.36 -2.12
CA PHE A 22 -53.80 11.39 -3.43
C PHE A 22 -53.61 9.97 -3.95
N VAL A 23 -53.77 9.77 -5.26
CA VAL A 23 -53.50 8.49 -5.95
C VAL A 23 -52.06 8.51 -6.44
N ILE A 24 -51.26 7.50 -6.08
CA ILE A 24 -49.96 7.25 -6.68
C ILE A 24 -50.10 6.00 -7.57
N ALA A 25 -49.94 6.18 -8.88
CA ALA A 25 -49.89 5.09 -9.85
C ALA A 25 -48.53 5.09 -10.53
N VAL A 26 -47.89 3.93 -10.63
CA VAL A 26 -46.60 3.78 -11.30
C VAL A 26 -46.87 3.66 -12.81
N THR A 27 -46.68 4.74 -13.56
CA THR A 27 -46.96 4.79 -15.01
C THR A 27 -45.78 4.30 -15.85
N THR A 28 -44.56 4.60 -15.42
CA THR A 28 -43.31 4.25 -16.11
C THR A 28 -42.17 4.14 -15.07
N ILE A 29 -41.18 3.30 -15.35
CA ILE A 29 -39.96 3.17 -14.54
C ILE A 29 -38.79 3.59 -15.42
N ASP A 30 -38.31 4.83 -15.24
CA ASP A 30 -37.31 5.45 -16.12
C ASP A 30 -35.89 4.95 -15.86
N THR A 31 -35.48 4.83 -14.59
CA THR A 31 -34.17 4.30 -14.18
C THR A 31 -34.28 3.55 -12.85
N ILE A 32 -33.74 2.33 -12.77
CA ILE A 32 -33.56 1.59 -11.51
C ILE A 32 -32.09 1.76 -11.15
N GLY A 33 -31.75 2.80 -10.39
CA GLY A 33 -30.34 3.10 -10.09
C GLY A 33 -30.08 4.18 -9.05
N HIS A 34 -31.00 5.12 -8.82
CA HIS A 34 -30.88 6.07 -7.71
C HIS A 34 -31.51 5.44 -6.45
N GLY A 35 -30.68 4.73 -5.68
CA GLY A 35 -31.12 3.98 -4.49
C GLY A 35 -30.82 2.48 -4.54
N MET A 36 -29.77 2.05 -5.27
CA MET A 36 -29.24 0.71 -5.06
C MET A 36 -28.65 0.61 -3.66
N ILE A 37 -29.29 -0.20 -2.83
CA ILE A 37 -28.80 -0.54 -1.49
C ILE A 37 -27.56 -1.40 -1.69
N GLN A 38 -26.39 -0.81 -1.47
CA GLN A 38 -25.11 -1.49 -1.61
C GLN A 38 -24.59 -1.93 -0.24
N PRO A 39 -24.05 -3.17 -0.11
CA PRO A 39 -23.27 -3.55 1.04
C PRO A 39 -22.19 -2.50 1.33
N GLY A 40 -22.18 -1.95 2.54
CA GLY A 40 -21.29 -0.89 2.99
C GLY A 40 -21.93 0.49 3.18
N GLN A 41 -23.18 0.69 2.77
CA GLN A 41 -23.90 1.96 3.00
C GLN A 41 -24.43 2.07 4.44
N VAL A 42 -24.37 3.29 4.97
CA VAL A 42 -24.96 3.66 6.27
C VAL A 42 -26.34 4.25 6.01
N ILE A 43 -27.34 3.75 6.72
CA ILE A 43 -28.76 4.07 6.52
C ILE A 43 -29.49 4.14 7.86
N ASP A 44 -30.55 4.93 7.87
CA ASP A 44 -31.44 5.05 9.03
C ASP A 44 -32.55 3.99 8.93
N ALA A 45 -32.85 3.34 10.06
CA ALA A 45 -33.80 2.25 10.16
C ALA A 45 -34.64 2.39 11.43
N VAL A 46 -35.90 1.96 11.37
CA VAL A 46 -36.80 1.95 12.53
C VAL A 46 -36.81 0.56 13.14
N VAL A 47 -36.56 0.44 14.44
CA VAL A 47 -36.54 -0.85 15.14
C VAL A 47 -37.97 -1.41 15.23
N SER A 48 -38.22 -2.55 14.60
CA SER A 48 -39.52 -3.23 14.64
C SER A 48 -39.61 -4.22 15.80
N GLN A 49 -38.51 -4.92 16.12
CA GLN A 49 -38.49 -5.89 17.22
C GLN A 49 -37.08 -6.09 17.77
N VAL A 50 -36.96 -6.26 19.09
CA VAL A 50 -35.70 -6.59 19.77
C VAL A 50 -35.80 -7.93 20.47
N ASN A 51 -34.79 -8.80 20.32
CA ASN A 51 -34.71 -10.07 21.03
C ASN A 51 -33.26 -10.46 21.39
N LYS A 52 -33.09 -11.60 22.08
CA LYS A 52 -31.77 -12.11 22.52
C LYS A 52 -30.82 -12.44 21.36
N VAL A 53 -31.35 -12.72 20.17
CA VAL A 53 -30.57 -13.11 18.98
C VAL A 53 -30.12 -11.89 18.17
N GLY A 54 -30.82 -10.75 18.29
CA GLY A 54 -30.52 -9.54 17.56
C GLY A 54 -31.65 -8.52 17.54
N ILE A 55 -31.54 -7.54 16.62
CA ILE A 55 -32.51 -6.46 16.41
C ILE A 55 -33.07 -6.58 14.98
N PHE A 56 -34.39 -6.54 14.86
CA PHE A 56 -35.09 -6.39 13.58
C PHE A 56 -35.47 -4.94 13.38
N CYS A 57 -35.24 -4.44 12.17
CA CYS A 57 -35.50 -3.06 11.81
C CYS A 57 -36.00 -2.95 10.37
N GLU A 58 -36.77 -1.91 10.08
CA GLU A 58 -37.32 -1.60 8.77
C GLU A 58 -36.65 -0.36 8.18
N ILE A 59 -36.22 -0.48 6.92
CA ILE A 59 -35.62 0.59 6.13
C ILE A 59 -36.58 0.87 4.98
N GLY A 60 -37.61 1.68 5.25
CA GLY A 60 -38.74 1.80 4.33
C GLY A 60 -39.36 0.42 4.05
N PRO A 61 -39.45 -0.04 2.78
CA PRO A 61 -40.01 -1.35 2.44
C PRO A 61 -39.06 -2.55 2.67
N LEU A 62 -37.80 -2.32 3.08
CA LEU A 62 -36.80 -3.35 3.25
C LEU A 62 -36.68 -3.78 4.72
N SER A 63 -36.85 -5.08 4.99
CA SER A 63 -36.58 -5.65 6.31
C SER A 63 -35.08 -5.91 6.51
N CYS A 64 -34.55 -5.54 7.67
CA CYS A 64 -33.16 -5.76 8.05
C CYS A 64 -33.04 -6.43 9.42
N PHE A 65 -32.04 -7.31 9.53
CA PHE A 65 -31.70 -7.98 10.78
C PHE A 65 -30.24 -7.69 11.18
N ILE A 66 -30.04 -7.29 12.43
CA ILE A 66 -28.74 -7.10 13.06
C ILE A 66 -28.55 -8.24 14.07
N SER A 67 -27.60 -9.15 13.80
CA SER A 67 -27.27 -10.23 14.73
C SER A 67 -26.59 -9.69 16.00
N ARG A 68 -26.72 -10.37 17.14
CA ARG A 68 -25.97 -10.06 18.38
C ARG A 68 -24.46 -9.91 18.16
N HIS A 69 -23.87 -10.65 17.22
CA HIS A 69 -22.46 -10.55 16.84
C HIS A 69 -22.11 -9.31 16.03
N CYS A 70 -23.10 -8.53 15.61
CA CYS A 70 -22.95 -7.26 14.90
C CYS A 70 -23.46 -6.07 15.76
N ILE A 71 -23.73 -6.31 17.05
CA ILE A 71 -24.06 -5.28 18.04
C ILE A 71 -22.80 -5.09 18.91
N PRO A 72 -22.46 -3.85 19.30
CA PRO A 72 -21.36 -3.59 20.22
C PRO A 72 -21.36 -4.52 21.46
N PRO A 73 -20.19 -5.01 21.91
CA PRO A 73 -20.10 -5.99 22.98
C PRO A 73 -20.55 -5.43 24.34
N ASP A 74 -20.47 -4.12 24.52
CA ASP A 74 -20.88 -3.35 25.70
C ASP A 74 -22.40 -3.16 25.83
N MET A 75 -23.17 -3.46 24.78
CA MET A 75 -24.63 -3.52 24.85
C MET A 75 -25.12 -4.91 25.25
N GLU A 76 -25.94 -5.00 26.30
CA GLU A 76 -26.57 -6.23 26.79
C GLU A 76 -28.08 -6.24 26.51
N PHE A 77 -28.61 -7.43 26.20
CA PHE A 77 -30.04 -7.63 25.98
C PHE A 77 -30.78 -7.78 27.31
N GLU A 78 -31.78 -6.93 27.54
CA GLU A 78 -32.61 -6.96 28.74
C GLU A 78 -34.04 -7.46 28.40
N PRO A 79 -34.38 -8.71 28.76
CA PRO A 79 -35.68 -9.31 28.42
C PRO A 79 -36.84 -8.80 29.30
N ASN A 80 -36.54 -8.20 30.46
CA ASN A 80 -37.54 -7.80 31.45
C ASN A 80 -38.09 -6.39 31.23
N ASN A 81 -37.53 -5.63 30.28
CA ASN A 81 -38.06 -4.32 29.91
C ASN A 81 -39.30 -4.49 29.01
N ILE A 82 -40.26 -3.58 29.11
CA ILE A 82 -41.51 -3.60 28.32
C ILE A 82 -41.58 -2.29 27.53
N PRO A 83 -41.19 -2.28 26.24
CA PRO A 83 -40.75 -3.41 25.41
C PRO A 83 -39.29 -3.86 25.66
N PRO A 84 -38.90 -5.10 25.27
CA PRO A 84 -37.53 -5.60 25.40
C PRO A 84 -36.52 -4.70 24.67
N CYS A 85 -35.30 -4.55 25.22
CA CYS A 85 -34.31 -3.61 24.69
C CYS A 85 -32.86 -4.13 24.76
N TYR A 86 -31.97 -3.52 24.00
CA TYR A 86 -30.53 -3.56 24.24
C TYR A 86 -30.12 -2.29 24.98
N LYS A 87 -29.26 -2.38 26.00
CA LYS A 87 -28.74 -1.23 26.73
C LYS A 87 -27.25 -1.34 27.02
N THR A 88 -26.55 -0.23 27.09
CA THR A 88 -25.15 -0.17 27.55
C THR A 88 -25.07 -0.33 29.07
N ALA A 89 -23.91 -0.76 29.58
CA ALA A 89 -23.69 -1.00 31.01
C ALA A 89 -23.87 0.25 31.90
N ASP A 90 -23.69 1.44 31.33
CA ASP A 90 -23.90 2.75 31.94
C ASP A 90 -25.31 3.34 31.70
N GLU A 91 -26.18 2.59 31.01
CA GLU A 91 -27.54 2.98 30.60
C GLU A 91 -27.62 4.27 29.76
N SER A 92 -26.51 4.70 29.16
CA SER A 92 -26.46 5.91 28.33
C SER A 92 -27.18 5.74 26.99
N ILE A 93 -27.19 4.52 26.45
CA ILE A 93 -27.87 4.18 25.19
C ILE A 93 -28.81 2.99 25.43
N VAL A 94 -30.07 3.16 25.03
CA VAL A 94 -31.10 2.13 25.08
C VAL A 94 -31.77 2.04 23.72
N ILE A 95 -31.78 0.85 23.12
CA ILE A 95 -32.43 0.57 21.83
C ILE A 95 -33.64 -0.34 22.08
N LYS A 96 -34.83 0.18 21.82
CA LYS A 96 -36.12 -0.53 21.97
C LYS A 96 -36.95 -0.43 20.69
N GLN A 97 -38.10 -1.10 20.69
CA GLN A 97 -39.07 -1.02 19.60
C GLN A 97 -39.49 0.44 19.34
N ASP A 98 -39.65 0.77 18.06
CA ASP A 98 -39.98 2.09 17.49
C ASP A 98 -38.86 3.15 17.54
N ASP A 99 -37.66 2.82 18.02
CA ASP A 99 -36.52 3.74 17.96
C ASP A 99 -35.93 3.82 16.54
N GLU A 100 -35.47 5.01 16.16
CA GLU A 100 -34.69 5.24 14.94
C GLU A 100 -33.21 5.00 15.22
N ILE A 101 -32.62 4.04 14.50
CA ILE A 101 -31.21 3.67 14.61
C ILE A 101 -30.50 3.85 13.28
N ARG A 102 -29.23 4.26 13.34
CA ARG A 102 -28.36 4.31 12.17
C ARG A 102 -27.50 3.06 12.12
N LEU A 103 -27.58 2.33 11.01
CA LEU A 103 -26.87 1.06 10.83
C LEU A 103 -26.13 1.03 9.50
N LYS A 104 -25.08 0.21 9.42
CA LYS A 104 -24.40 -0.07 8.16
C LYS A 104 -24.86 -1.41 7.62
N LEU A 105 -25.17 -1.47 6.34
CA LEU A 105 -25.50 -2.72 5.68
C LEU A 105 -24.24 -3.53 5.39
N ILE A 106 -24.23 -4.80 5.81
CA ILE A 106 -23.16 -5.74 5.53
C ILE A 106 -23.47 -6.53 4.26
N GLY A 107 -24.74 -6.83 3.99
CA GLY A 107 -25.14 -7.67 2.88
C GLY A 107 -26.64 -7.75 2.72
N ILE A 108 -27.07 -8.32 1.60
CA ILE A 108 -28.48 -8.55 1.29
C ILE A 108 -28.64 -10.03 0.96
N ARG A 109 -29.66 -10.65 1.55
CA ARG A 109 -30.13 -11.99 1.24
C ARG A 109 -31.43 -11.88 0.47
N VAL A 110 -31.52 -12.57 -0.66
CA VAL A 110 -32.73 -12.62 -1.49
C VAL A 110 -33.32 -14.02 -1.35
N ASP A 111 -34.52 -14.12 -0.77
CA ASP A 111 -35.31 -15.35 -0.75
C ASP A 111 -36.39 -15.29 -1.86
N ALA A 112 -37.13 -16.37 -2.08
CA ALA A 112 -38.06 -16.50 -3.22
C ALA A 112 -39.19 -15.44 -3.25
N ASN A 113 -39.58 -14.91 -2.08
CA ASN A 113 -40.68 -13.96 -1.95
C ASN A 113 -40.26 -12.58 -1.43
N ASP A 114 -39.14 -12.48 -0.69
CA ASP A 114 -38.75 -11.27 0.06
C ASP A 114 -37.23 -11.01 0.00
N ILE A 115 -36.85 -9.76 0.21
CA ILE A 115 -35.46 -9.30 0.30
C ILE A 115 -35.19 -8.93 1.76
N PHE A 116 -34.15 -9.51 2.34
CA PHE A 116 -33.72 -9.24 3.71
C PHE A 116 -32.31 -8.66 3.72
N ALA A 117 -32.13 -7.53 4.41
CA ALA A 117 -30.82 -6.94 4.65
C ALA A 117 -30.19 -7.47 5.95
N ILE A 118 -28.86 -7.52 5.98
CA ILE A 118 -28.08 -7.80 7.18
C ILE A 118 -27.31 -6.53 7.55
N GLY A 119 -27.51 -6.04 8.78
CA GLY A 119 -26.94 -4.80 9.29
C GLY A 119 -25.92 -4.99 10.42
N THR A 120 -25.11 -3.98 10.69
CA THR A 120 -24.21 -3.88 11.85
C THR A 120 -24.29 -2.52 12.53
N LEU A 121 -24.11 -2.54 13.85
CA LEU A 121 -23.99 -1.40 14.76
C LEU A 121 -22.58 -1.28 15.36
N MET A 122 -21.62 -2.13 14.97
CA MET A 122 -20.26 -2.08 15.54
C MET A 122 -19.52 -0.79 15.15
N ASP A 123 -18.94 -0.12 16.16
CA ASP A 123 -18.50 1.29 16.16
C ASP A 123 -17.38 1.69 15.19
N ASP A 124 -16.67 0.75 14.56
CA ASP A 124 -15.53 1.10 13.68
C ASP A 124 -15.94 1.77 12.34
N TYR A 125 -17.24 1.88 12.05
CA TYR A 125 -17.74 2.51 10.82
C TYR A 125 -18.78 3.63 11.03
N LEU A 126 -19.22 3.84 12.27
CA LEU A 126 -20.14 4.94 12.60
C LEU A 126 -19.39 6.17 13.11
N GLU A 127 -18.10 6.04 13.45
CA GLU A 127 -17.20 7.15 13.80
C GLU A 127 -16.15 7.48 12.72
N MET A 128 -16.60 7.73 11.48
CA MET A 128 -15.89 8.66 10.58
C MET A 128 -16.74 9.92 10.34
N GLY A 129 -17.16 10.53 11.45
CA GLY A 129 -17.84 11.82 11.51
C GLY A 129 -16.98 12.90 12.17
N LEU A 130 -15.69 12.98 11.84
CA LEU A 130 -14.88 14.19 12.12
C LEU A 130 -14.77 15.12 10.90
N PHE A 131 -15.33 14.69 9.76
CA PHE A 131 -15.75 15.55 8.64
C PHE A 131 -17.11 15.06 8.18
N ASP A 132 -18.14 15.54 8.87
CA ASP A 132 -19.53 15.22 8.57
C ASP A 132 -19.85 15.61 7.11
N LEU A 133 -20.35 14.68 6.31
CA LEU A 133 -20.88 14.96 4.96
C LEU A 133 -22.15 15.85 5.04
N SER A 134 -22.73 16.04 6.24
CA SER A 134 -23.71 17.09 6.49
C SER A 134 -23.14 18.50 6.30
N ILE A 135 -21.84 18.71 6.55
CA ILE A 135 -21.17 19.99 6.29
C ILE A 135 -21.17 20.27 4.79
N PHE A 136 -20.93 19.26 3.95
CA PHE A 136 -20.97 19.45 2.50
C PHE A 136 -22.39 19.73 1.98
N ASP A 137 -23.42 19.10 2.54
CA ASP A 137 -24.81 19.39 2.20
C ASP A 137 -25.31 20.73 2.78
N GLU A 138 -24.81 21.18 3.94
CA GLU A 138 -25.01 22.54 4.46
C GLU A 138 -24.27 23.58 3.61
N PHE A 139 -23.00 23.37 3.27
CA PHE A 139 -22.23 24.23 2.37
C PHE A 139 -22.90 24.36 0.99
N ARG A 140 -23.56 23.30 0.52
CA ARG A 140 -24.30 23.29 -0.75
C ARG A 140 -25.66 24.01 -0.65
N ARG A 141 -26.20 24.15 0.55
CA ARG A 141 -27.44 24.90 0.87
C ARG A 141 -27.20 26.35 1.29
N MET A 142 -25.97 26.71 1.67
CA MET A 142 -25.59 28.05 2.11
C MET A 142 -25.46 29.03 0.94
N ASP A 143 -26.00 30.22 1.13
CA ASP A 143 -25.87 31.31 0.15
C ASP A 143 -24.40 31.76 0.05
N GLY A 144 -23.95 32.21 -1.13
CA GLY A 144 -22.54 32.59 -1.36
C GLY A 144 -21.99 33.63 -0.37
N ARG A 145 -22.86 34.47 0.21
CA ARG A 145 -22.50 35.40 1.28
C ARG A 145 -22.24 34.70 2.62
N GLN A 146 -23.00 33.68 2.97
CA GLN A 146 -22.84 32.93 4.22
C GLN A 146 -21.54 32.11 4.21
N ILE A 147 -21.16 31.55 3.06
CA ILE A 147 -19.88 30.86 2.88
C ILE A 147 -18.71 31.82 3.13
N VAL A 148 -18.77 33.03 2.57
CA VAL A 148 -17.75 34.07 2.79
C VAL A 148 -17.67 34.48 4.26
N TYR A 149 -18.81 34.65 4.94
CA TYR A 149 -18.83 34.97 6.37
C TYR A 149 -18.23 33.87 7.25
N GLN A 150 -18.53 32.60 6.98
CA GLN A 150 -17.92 31.49 7.73
C GLN A 150 -16.42 31.40 7.48
N PHE A 151 -15.99 31.58 6.23
CA PHE A 151 -14.57 31.64 5.91
C PHE A 151 -13.86 32.79 6.64
N LEU A 152 -14.46 33.99 6.66
CA LEU A 152 -13.90 35.14 7.37
C LEU A 152 -13.82 34.92 8.89
N ASN A 153 -14.84 34.31 9.50
CA ASN A 153 -14.80 33.97 10.93
C ASN A 153 -13.71 32.94 11.23
N PHE A 154 -13.59 31.90 10.41
CA PHE A 154 -12.52 30.91 10.55
C PHE A 154 -11.14 31.55 10.38
N ALA A 155 -10.98 32.41 9.36
CA ALA A 155 -9.75 33.16 9.13
C ALA A 155 -9.42 34.10 10.30
N MET A 156 -10.41 34.74 10.92
CA MET A 156 -10.22 35.55 12.14
C MET A 156 -9.75 34.72 13.34
N ILE A 157 -10.32 33.53 13.55
CA ILE A 157 -9.90 32.65 14.65
C ILE A 157 -8.44 32.21 14.45
N VAL A 158 -8.10 31.73 13.24
CA VAL A 158 -6.74 31.26 12.92
C VAL A 158 -5.74 32.42 13.00
N SER A 159 -6.05 33.57 12.41
CA SER A 159 -5.19 34.76 12.48
C SER A 159 -4.99 35.24 13.91
N SER A 160 -6.02 35.20 14.77
CA SER A 160 -5.89 35.56 16.19
C SER A 160 -4.94 34.61 16.92
N ALA A 161 -5.07 33.29 16.70
CA ALA A 161 -4.15 32.30 17.27
C ALA A 161 -2.70 32.51 16.79
N LEU A 162 -2.50 32.80 15.49
CA LEU A 162 -1.19 33.10 14.93
C LEU A 162 -0.61 34.42 15.47
N MET A 163 -1.45 35.45 15.66
CA MET A 163 -1.03 36.73 16.25
C MET A 163 -0.63 36.56 17.72
N ILE A 164 -1.36 35.75 18.49
CA ILE A 164 -0.98 35.40 19.88
C ILE A 164 0.38 34.69 19.88
N TRP A 165 0.57 33.69 19.01
CA TRP A 165 1.83 32.96 18.92
C TRP A 165 3.01 33.86 18.52
N LYS A 166 2.84 34.69 17.50
CA LYS A 166 3.86 35.65 17.05
C LYS A 166 4.14 36.73 18.11
N GLY A 167 3.10 37.21 18.80
CA GLY A 167 3.27 38.12 19.93
C GLY A 167 4.10 37.49 21.05
N LEU A 168 3.86 36.21 21.36
CA LEU A 168 4.64 35.49 22.36
C LEU A 168 6.11 35.31 21.94
N MET A 169 6.38 35.03 20.65
CA MET A 169 7.76 34.97 20.13
C MET A 169 8.48 36.32 20.29
N VAL A 170 7.81 37.44 19.99
CA VAL A 170 8.39 38.78 20.13
C VAL A 170 8.64 39.14 21.59
N VAL A 171 7.69 38.87 22.48
CA VAL A 171 7.81 39.20 23.91
C VAL A 171 8.89 38.36 24.60
N THR A 172 8.99 37.09 24.25
CA THR A 172 9.98 36.19 24.88
C THR A 172 11.35 36.24 24.21
N GLY A 173 11.45 36.82 23.01
CA GLY A 173 12.66 36.76 22.16
C GLY A 173 12.99 35.35 21.65
N SER A 174 12.14 34.35 21.92
CA SER A 174 12.38 32.94 21.58
C SER A 174 11.60 32.55 20.32
N GLU A 175 12.24 31.81 19.41
CA GLU A 175 11.54 31.22 18.26
C GLU A 175 10.54 30.12 18.67
N SER A 176 10.76 29.52 19.85
CA SER A 176 9.89 28.53 20.45
C SER A 176 9.66 28.90 21.92
N PRO A 177 8.65 29.72 22.24
CA PRO A 177 8.41 30.18 23.61
C PRO A 177 7.94 29.08 24.55
N ILE A 178 7.45 27.95 24.03
CA ILE A 178 6.88 26.85 24.79
C ILE A 178 7.45 25.52 24.27
N VAL A 179 8.02 24.70 25.16
CA VAL A 179 8.62 23.39 24.83
C VAL A 179 8.19 22.34 25.86
N VAL A 180 7.95 21.11 25.43
CA VAL A 180 7.59 19.99 26.32
C VAL A 180 8.82 19.11 26.61
N VAL A 181 9.00 18.70 27.86
CA VAL A 181 10.05 17.76 28.28
C VAL A 181 9.68 16.34 27.86
N LEU A 182 10.44 15.75 26.93
CA LEU A 182 10.14 14.43 26.36
C LEU A 182 10.83 13.26 27.07
N SER A 183 11.84 13.52 27.89
CA SER A 183 12.68 12.48 28.51
C SER A 183 12.98 12.77 29.98
N GLY A 184 13.43 11.74 30.73
CA GLY A 184 13.79 11.85 32.15
C GLY A 184 15.24 12.31 32.41
N SER A 185 15.94 12.90 31.43
CA SER A 185 17.34 13.33 31.59
C SER A 185 17.52 14.52 32.55
N MET A 186 16.44 15.23 32.84
CA MET A 186 16.41 16.41 33.71
C MET A 186 15.85 16.13 35.11
N GLU A 187 15.59 14.86 35.46
CA GLU A 187 15.12 14.52 36.79
C GLU A 187 16.21 14.75 37.85
N PRO A 188 15.89 15.29 39.04
CA PRO A 188 14.55 15.60 39.56
C PRO A 188 14.06 17.02 39.25
N ALA A 189 14.80 17.83 38.49
CA ALA A 189 14.45 19.23 38.24
C ALA A 189 13.23 19.38 37.32
N PHE A 190 13.13 18.56 36.28
CA PHE A 190 11.95 18.47 35.42
C PHE A 190 11.63 17.01 35.11
N TYR A 191 10.33 16.70 35.07
CA TYR A 191 9.82 15.38 34.73
C TYR A 191 9.32 15.36 33.29
N ARG A 192 9.27 14.15 32.72
CA ARG A 192 8.65 13.94 31.40
C ARG A 192 7.21 14.42 31.43
N GLY A 193 6.84 15.26 30.44
CA GLY A 193 5.53 15.89 30.32
C GLY A 193 5.44 17.29 30.93
N ASP A 194 6.50 17.82 31.51
CA ASP A 194 6.52 19.22 31.96
C ASP A 194 6.57 20.17 30.75
N LEU A 195 5.75 21.23 30.80
CA LEU A 195 5.71 22.28 29.79
C LEU A 195 6.58 23.45 30.23
N LEU A 196 7.67 23.72 29.51
CA LEU A 196 8.62 24.79 29.82
C LEU A 196 8.28 26.08 29.06
N MET A 197 8.36 27.20 29.77
CA MET A 197 8.26 28.54 29.20
C MET A 197 9.67 29.10 29.00
N LEU A 198 9.98 29.46 27.76
CA LEU A 198 11.31 29.86 27.34
C LEU A 198 11.39 31.36 27.07
N THR A 199 12.50 31.97 27.46
CA THR A 199 12.87 33.34 27.09
C THR A 199 14.28 33.34 26.52
N ASN A 200 14.52 34.12 25.48
CA ASN A 200 15.83 34.26 24.86
C ASN A 200 16.26 35.72 24.75
N ASP A 201 16.35 36.39 25.90
CA ASP A 201 16.86 37.76 25.98
C ASP A 201 18.35 37.82 25.67
N LEU A 202 18.74 38.65 24.69
CA LEU A 202 20.12 38.82 24.26
C LEU A 202 20.95 39.64 25.26
N ASP A 203 20.31 40.48 26.07
CA ASP A 203 20.98 41.35 27.04
C ASP A 203 21.27 40.63 28.38
N ASP A 204 20.71 39.44 28.62
CA ASP A 204 20.91 38.64 29.83
C ASP A 204 21.90 37.48 29.57
N PRO A 205 23.14 37.54 30.10
CA PRO A 205 24.19 36.56 29.83
C PRO A 205 23.87 35.18 30.44
N ILE A 206 24.20 34.12 29.70
CA ILE A 206 24.01 32.73 30.16
C ILE A 206 25.04 32.40 31.26
N ARG A 207 24.55 31.92 32.41
CA ARG A 207 25.40 31.58 33.56
C ARG A 207 25.43 30.07 33.81
N ALA A 208 26.47 29.62 34.51
CA ALA A 208 26.48 28.25 35.02
C ALA A 208 25.30 28.06 36.00
N GLY A 209 24.53 27.00 35.80
CA GLY A 209 23.29 26.70 36.51
C GLY A 209 22.01 26.96 35.71
N ASP A 210 22.07 27.78 34.66
CA ASP A 210 20.92 28.06 33.78
C ASP A 210 20.46 26.78 33.07
N ILE A 211 19.15 26.65 32.85
CA ILE A 211 18.58 25.54 32.08
C ILE A 211 18.28 26.04 30.67
N THR A 212 19.05 25.56 29.71
CA THR A 212 19.00 25.99 28.31
C THR A 212 18.34 24.92 27.46
N VAL A 213 17.51 25.38 26.52
CA VAL A 213 16.97 24.58 25.42
C VAL A 213 17.76 24.93 24.18
N PHE A 214 18.46 23.95 23.61
CA PHE A 214 19.31 24.15 22.45
C PHE A 214 18.99 23.14 21.34
N LYS A 215 19.25 23.55 20.11
CA LYS A 215 19.05 22.73 18.91
C LYS A 215 20.40 22.43 18.28
N ILE A 216 20.58 21.18 17.88
CA ILE A 216 21.80 20.71 17.22
C ILE A 216 21.50 20.50 15.74
N GLU A 217 22.43 20.87 14.85
CA GLU A 217 22.30 20.62 13.42
C GLU A 217 22.14 19.10 13.14
N GLY A 218 21.10 18.74 12.39
CA GLY A 218 20.76 17.34 12.10
C GLY A 218 19.85 16.64 13.11
N ARG A 219 19.37 17.34 14.16
CA ARG A 219 18.31 16.85 15.06
C ARG A 219 17.08 17.75 15.06
N ASP A 220 15.91 17.14 14.89
CA ASP A 220 14.64 17.86 14.85
C ASP A 220 14.10 18.22 16.23
N ILE A 221 14.50 17.46 17.27
CA ILE A 221 14.02 17.62 18.65
C ILE A 221 15.04 18.43 19.47
N PRO A 222 14.64 19.57 20.08
CA PRO A 222 15.52 20.35 20.93
C PRO A 222 15.83 19.63 22.25
N ILE A 223 17.00 19.89 22.81
CA ILE A 223 17.48 19.26 24.05
C ILE A 223 17.43 20.28 25.18
N VAL A 224 16.89 19.88 26.32
CA VAL A 224 16.79 20.70 27.53
C VAL A 224 17.80 20.20 28.54
N HIS A 225 18.90 20.93 28.80
CA HIS A 225 19.89 20.55 29.81
C HIS A 225 20.46 21.75 30.56
N ARG A 226 21.10 21.49 31.72
CA ARG A 226 21.67 22.52 32.57
C ARG A 226 23.08 22.89 32.12
N VAL A 227 23.38 24.19 32.09
CA VAL A 227 24.72 24.70 31.84
C VAL A 227 25.60 24.42 33.06
N ILE A 228 26.65 23.62 32.88
CA ILE A 228 27.60 23.26 33.94
C ILE A 228 28.86 24.11 33.92
N LYS A 229 29.25 24.65 32.75
CA LYS A 229 30.45 25.49 32.62
C LYS A 229 30.29 26.51 31.50
N VAL A 230 30.69 27.74 31.78
CA VAL A 230 30.76 28.85 30.81
C VAL A 230 32.23 29.26 30.63
N HIS A 231 32.65 29.47 29.39
CA HIS A 231 33.94 30.04 29.02
C HIS A 231 33.67 31.36 28.29
N GLU A 232 34.06 32.46 28.90
CA GLU A 232 34.12 33.76 28.26
C GLU A 232 35.54 33.98 27.75
N LYS A 233 35.68 34.29 26.47
CA LYS A 233 36.93 34.69 25.85
C LYS A 233 36.69 36.07 25.23
N ASN A 234 37.33 37.10 25.79
CA ASN A 234 37.39 38.50 25.35
C ASN A 234 36.29 38.91 24.34
N ASP A 235 35.15 39.35 24.88
CA ASP A 235 34.07 40.15 24.27
C ASP A 235 33.34 39.67 23.00
N GLU A 236 33.64 38.52 22.37
CA GLU A 236 32.90 38.13 21.15
C GLU A 236 32.32 36.71 21.10
N GLU A 237 32.75 35.74 21.93
CA GLU A 237 32.15 34.39 21.91
C GLU A 237 32.03 33.74 23.30
N THR A 238 30.83 33.74 23.87
CA THR A 238 30.48 32.92 25.04
C THR A 238 30.26 31.46 24.63
N LYS A 239 31.07 30.55 25.18
CA LYS A 239 30.98 29.10 24.93
C LYS A 239 30.55 28.39 26.20
N PHE A 240 29.58 27.48 26.12
CA PHE A 240 29.09 26.77 27.31
C PHE A 240 28.97 25.27 27.08
N LEU A 241 29.06 24.53 28.19
CA LEU A 241 28.91 23.09 28.28
C LEU A 241 27.68 22.77 29.11
N THR A 242 26.86 21.87 28.59
CA THR A 242 25.61 21.44 29.20
C THR A 242 25.68 19.99 29.66
N LYS A 243 24.81 19.64 30.60
CA LYS A 243 24.62 18.27 31.09
C LYS A 243 23.20 18.12 31.63
N GLY A 244 22.55 17.00 31.34
CA GLY A 244 21.30 16.60 31.99
C GLY A 244 21.50 16.32 33.47
N ASP A 245 20.57 16.75 34.31
CA ASP A 245 20.65 16.59 35.77
C ASP A 245 20.73 15.11 36.19
N ASN A 246 20.07 14.23 35.45
CA ASN A 246 20.06 12.77 35.66
C ASN A 246 21.14 12.01 34.85
N ASN A 247 21.93 12.70 34.04
CA ASN A 247 22.98 12.06 33.22
C ASN A 247 24.28 11.92 34.04
N MET A 248 25.08 10.86 33.82
CA MET A 248 26.39 10.73 34.49
C MET A 248 27.52 11.48 33.77
N VAL A 249 27.37 11.74 32.47
CA VAL A 249 28.36 12.39 31.60
C VAL A 249 27.82 13.71 31.04
N ASP A 250 28.72 14.57 30.58
CA ASP A 250 28.36 15.83 29.90
C ASP A 250 27.84 15.59 28.46
N ASP A 251 27.27 16.63 27.87
CA ASP A 251 26.58 16.53 26.58
C ASP A 251 27.51 16.54 25.35
N ARG A 252 28.84 16.48 25.51
CA ARG A 252 29.78 16.52 24.36
C ARG A 252 29.54 15.39 23.36
N GLY A 253 29.06 14.23 23.83
CA GLY A 253 28.68 13.12 22.95
C GLY A 253 27.38 13.34 22.18
N LEU A 254 26.60 14.37 22.54
CA LEU A 254 25.33 14.71 21.88
C LEU A 254 25.50 15.79 20.81
N TYR A 255 26.52 16.64 20.92
CA TYR A 255 26.82 17.75 20.00
C TYR A 255 27.14 17.27 18.58
N ALA A 256 27.10 18.19 17.61
CA ALA A 256 27.42 17.88 16.23
C ALA A 256 28.88 17.37 16.09
N PRO A 257 29.20 16.53 15.08
CA PRO A 257 30.56 16.01 14.89
C PRO A 257 31.61 17.13 14.85
N GLY A 258 32.56 17.11 15.79
CA GLY A 258 33.62 18.12 15.91
C GLY A 258 33.25 19.34 16.77
N GLN A 259 32.02 19.44 17.27
CA GLN A 259 31.57 20.49 18.19
C GLN A 259 31.77 20.05 19.65
N TYR A 260 32.58 20.79 20.40
CA TYR A 260 32.86 20.50 21.83
C TYR A 260 32.17 21.46 22.81
N TRP A 261 31.63 22.57 22.30
CA TRP A 261 31.00 23.63 23.06
C TRP A 261 29.79 24.18 22.31
N LEU A 262 28.75 24.55 23.04
CA LEU A 262 27.60 25.28 22.50
C LEU A 262 27.89 26.77 22.46
N GLN A 263 27.35 27.44 21.45
CA GLN A 263 27.40 28.88 21.28
C GLN A 263 26.00 29.47 21.47
N ARG A 264 25.91 30.80 21.66
CA ARG A 264 24.63 31.50 21.86
C ARG A 264 23.61 31.21 20.74
N LYS A 265 24.08 31.05 19.50
CA LYS A 265 23.25 30.74 18.31
C LYS A 265 22.54 29.38 18.39
N ASP A 266 23.08 28.44 19.15
CA ASP A 266 22.52 27.08 19.28
C ASP A 266 21.37 27.05 20.29
N VAL A 267 21.23 28.10 21.12
CA VAL A 267 20.22 28.19 22.18
C VAL A 267 18.94 28.80 21.66
N VAL A 268 17.88 27.99 21.69
CA VAL A 268 16.51 28.38 21.38
C VAL A 268 15.96 29.29 22.49
N GLY A 269 16.25 28.97 23.75
CA GLY A 269 15.88 29.80 24.89
C GLY A 269 16.26 29.20 26.25
N ARG A 270 16.04 29.97 27.32
CA ARG A 270 16.23 29.54 28.70
C ARG A 270 14.90 29.33 29.39
N ALA A 271 14.77 28.25 30.16
CA ALA A 271 13.58 27.97 30.94
C ALA A 271 13.47 28.94 32.14
N LYS A 272 12.43 29.76 32.16
CA LYS A 272 12.12 30.68 33.29
C LYS A 272 10.95 30.20 34.14
N GLY A 273 10.13 29.29 33.62
CA GLY A 273 9.01 28.69 34.32
C GLY A 273 8.58 27.38 33.68
N PHE A 274 7.76 26.61 34.40
CA PHE A 274 7.20 25.38 33.88
C PHE A 274 5.82 25.10 34.47
N VAL A 275 5.04 24.30 33.75
CA VAL A 275 3.77 23.73 34.22
C VAL A 275 3.90 22.22 34.22
N PRO A 276 3.78 21.55 35.38
CA PRO A 276 4.05 20.13 35.48
C PRO A 276 2.98 19.30 34.75
N TYR A 277 3.40 18.21 34.09
CA TYR A 277 2.55 17.20 33.44
C TYR A 277 1.59 17.65 32.32
N VAL A 278 1.44 18.95 32.01
CA VAL A 278 0.52 19.42 30.95
C VAL A 278 0.93 18.90 29.57
N GLY A 279 2.23 18.81 29.32
CA GLY A 279 2.79 18.23 28.10
C GLY A 279 2.57 16.73 27.98
N MET A 280 2.07 16.03 29.01
CA MET A 280 1.67 14.63 28.86
C MET A 280 0.56 14.49 27.83
N VAL A 281 -0.35 15.47 27.69
CA VAL A 281 -1.42 15.42 26.69
C VAL A 281 -0.84 15.40 25.27
N THR A 282 0.10 16.27 24.97
CA THR A 282 0.79 16.30 23.66
C THR A 282 1.66 15.07 23.43
N ILE A 283 2.35 14.57 24.47
CA ILE A 283 3.12 13.31 24.38
C ILE A 283 2.19 12.14 24.10
N ILE A 284 1.06 12.04 24.79
CA ILE A 284 0.09 10.96 24.60
C ILE A 284 -0.49 10.98 23.18
N MET A 285 -0.84 12.15 22.66
CA MET A 285 -1.36 12.29 21.29
C MET A 285 -0.31 11.95 20.21
N ASN A 286 0.97 12.23 20.47
CA ASN A 286 2.06 12.00 19.52
C ASN A 286 2.65 10.57 19.61
N ASP A 287 2.79 10.01 20.81
CA ASP A 287 3.28 8.64 21.05
C ASP A 287 2.19 7.60 20.79
N TYR A 288 0.91 7.99 20.89
CA TYR A 288 -0.24 7.15 20.58
C TYR A 288 -1.22 7.87 19.62
N PRO A 289 -0.94 7.90 18.30
CA PRO A 289 -1.96 8.25 17.31
C PRO A 289 -3.12 7.22 17.23
N LYS A 290 -3.18 6.26 18.18
CA LYS A 290 -4.09 5.12 18.29
C LYS A 290 -4.84 5.04 19.62
N LEU A 291 -5.07 6.16 20.32
CA LEU A 291 -6.00 6.16 21.46
C LEU A 291 -7.49 6.00 21.07
N ASN A 292 -7.77 5.69 19.80
CA ASN A 292 -9.07 5.17 19.31
C ASN A 292 -9.07 3.66 19.01
N SER A 293 -8.12 2.86 19.50
CA SER A 293 -8.30 1.40 19.41
C SER A 293 -7.69 0.68 20.60
N THR A 294 -8.56 0.00 21.34
CA THR A 294 -8.28 -0.97 22.40
C THR A 294 -7.06 -1.85 22.09
N LYS A 295 -6.19 -2.03 23.09
CA LYS A 295 -5.06 -2.96 23.03
C LYS A 295 -5.58 -4.39 22.84
N ILE A 296 -5.58 -4.87 21.61
CA ILE A 296 -5.40 -6.28 21.32
C ILE A 296 -3.93 -6.59 21.64
N HIS A 297 -3.66 -7.64 22.42
CA HIS A 297 -2.30 -8.14 22.57
C HIS A 297 -1.75 -8.48 21.17
N SER A 298 -0.81 -7.67 20.68
CA SER A 298 -0.17 -7.92 19.38
C SER A 298 0.62 -9.22 19.46
N ASN A 299 0.30 -10.16 18.57
CA ASN A 299 1.08 -11.39 18.38
C ASN A 299 2.38 -11.14 17.59
N VAL A 300 2.66 -9.88 17.22
CA VAL A 300 3.89 -9.46 16.54
C VAL A 300 4.94 -9.07 17.58
N ILE A 301 6.08 -9.74 17.54
CA ILE A 301 7.21 -9.49 18.44
C ILE A 301 7.98 -8.26 17.96
N GLU A 302 8.17 -7.26 18.83
CA GLU A 302 9.11 -6.18 18.58
C GLU A 302 10.54 -6.65 18.80
N LEU A 303 11.32 -6.67 17.72
CA LEU A 303 12.68 -7.16 17.71
C LEU A 303 13.67 -6.01 17.87
N ASN A 304 14.81 -6.32 18.47
CA ASN A 304 15.96 -5.42 18.63
C ASN A 304 17.21 -6.06 17.99
N GLU A 305 18.37 -5.43 18.16
CA GLU A 305 19.64 -5.91 17.61
C GLU A 305 20.03 -7.36 18.01
N ARG A 306 19.56 -7.86 19.16
CA ARG A 306 19.79 -9.25 19.60
C ARG A 306 19.12 -10.27 18.70
N PHE A 307 18.24 -9.83 17.81
CA PHE A 307 17.67 -10.69 16.77
C PHE A 307 18.76 -11.40 15.96
N LEU A 308 19.91 -10.74 15.71
CA LEU A 308 21.03 -11.34 14.98
C LEU A 308 21.58 -12.61 15.65
N ASP A 309 21.43 -12.76 16.97
CA ASP A 309 21.90 -13.93 17.73
C ASP A 309 20.91 -15.10 17.68
N VAL A 310 19.63 -14.82 17.36
CA VAL A 310 18.53 -15.80 17.43
C VAL A 310 17.88 -16.06 16.07
N LYS A 311 18.22 -15.30 15.02
CA LYS A 311 17.66 -15.45 13.67
C LYS A 311 17.85 -16.84 13.09
N ASP A 312 18.92 -17.53 13.50
CA ASP A 312 19.27 -18.86 13.00
C ASP A 312 18.61 -20.00 13.82
N LYS A 313 17.90 -19.66 14.89
CA LYS A 313 17.24 -20.62 15.79
C LYS A 313 15.75 -20.64 15.53
N GLY A 314 15.21 -21.75 15.01
CA GLY A 314 13.78 -21.91 14.75
C GLY A 314 13.31 -21.13 13.52
N LEU A 315 12.02 -20.80 13.49
CA LEU A 315 11.37 -20.16 12.35
C LEU A 315 10.96 -18.73 12.72
N TRP A 316 11.37 -17.76 11.89
CA TRP A 316 10.98 -16.36 12.04
C TRP A 316 10.44 -15.82 10.73
N PHE A 317 9.41 -14.99 10.82
CA PHE A 317 8.96 -14.17 9.70
C PHE A 317 8.97 -12.71 10.15
N VAL A 318 9.87 -11.90 9.57
CA VAL A 318 10.21 -10.58 10.10
C VAL A 318 10.05 -9.51 9.04
N VAL A 319 9.34 -8.43 9.41
CA VAL A 319 9.32 -7.19 8.64
C VAL A 319 10.37 -6.21 9.17
N PHE A 320 11.19 -5.70 8.26
CA PHE A 320 12.16 -4.63 8.46
C PHE A 320 11.56 -3.32 7.97
N TYR A 321 11.42 -2.34 8.85
CA TYR A 321 10.65 -1.12 8.57
C TYR A 321 11.33 0.16 9.08
N ALA A 322 10.81 1.29 8.61
CA ALA A 322 11.09 2.62 9.16
C ALA A 322 9.76 3.29 9.59
N PRO A 323 9.71 3.96 10.77
CA PRO A 323 8.46 4.48 11.33
C PRO A 323 7.81 5.58 10.48
N TRP A 324 8.61 6.31 9.68
CA TRP A 324 8.13 7.34 8.77
C TRP A 324 7.68 6.81 7.39
N CYS A 325 7.93 5.55 7.05
CA CYS A 325 7.62 5.01 5.73
C CYS A 325 6.11 4.74 5.56
N ALA A 326 5.47 5.42 4.60
CA ALA A 326 4.04 5.27 4.32
C ALA A 326 3.65 3.84 3.89
N HIS A 327 4.49 3.16 3.11
CA HIS A 327 4.26 1.77 2.70
C HIS A 327 4.30 0.80 3.90
N CYS A 328 5.18 1.05 4.88
CA CYS A 328 5.22 0.27 6.13
C CYS A 328 3.94 0.49 6.96
N LYS A 329 3.53 1.76 7.13
CA LYS A 329 2.32 2.11 7.89
C LYS A 329 1.07 1.44 7.33
N LYS A 330 0.92 1.42 6.00
CA LYS A 330 -0.19 0.73 5.32
C LYS A 330 -0.17 -0.78 5.53
N MET A 331 1.02 -1.39 5.72
CA MET A 331 1.17 -2.84 5.85
C MET A 331 0.99 -3.35 7.28
N PHE A 332 1.22 -2.52 8.30
CA PHE A 332 1.13 -2.98 9.70
C PHE A 332 -0.21 -3.63 10.06
N PRO A 333 -1.39 -3.11 9.67
CA PRO A 333 -2.65 -3.81 9.96
C PRO A 333 -2.71 -5.22 9.35
N VAL A 334 -2.19 -5.38 8.13
CA VAL A 334 -2.12 -6.69 7.46
C VAL A 334 -1.17 -7.63 8.19
N TRP A 335 -0.03 -7.10 8.67
CA TRP A 335 0.99 -7.85 9.40
C TRP A 335 0.50 -8.33 10.78
N GLU A 336 -0.26 -7.50 11.50
CA GLU A 336 -0.90 -7.89 12.76
C GLU A 336 -1.95 -8.98 12.53
N ASN A 337 -2.82 -8.81 11.53
CA ASN A 337 -3.83 -9.82 11.18
C ASN A 337 -3.22 -11.16 10.77
N LEU A 338 -2.09 -11.13 10.04
CA LEU A 338 -1.30 -12.32 9.73
C LEU A 338 -0.82 -13.03 11.00
N ALA A 339 -0.29 -12.28 11.97
CA ALA A 339 0.20 -12.85 13.23
C ALA A 339 -0.94 -13.47 14.07
N HIS A 340 -2.13 -12.87 14.05
CA HIS A 340 -3.32 -13.46 14.68
C HIS A 340 -3.72 -14.77 14.00
N GLU A 341 -3.84 -14.80 12.67
CA GLU A 341 -4.24 -16.02 11.95
C GLU A 341 -3.24 -17.17 12.16
N LEU A 342 -1.94 -16.88 12.15
CA LEU A 342 -0.91 -17.89 12.39
C LEU A 342 -0.89 -18.39 13.84
N ALA A 343 -1.23 -17.53 14.80
CA ALA A 343 -1.41 -17.94 16.20
C ALA A 343 -2.64 -18.84 16.37
N ASP A 344 -3.77 -18.50 15.72
CA ASP A 344 -5.00 -19.31 15.75
C ASP A 344 -4.78 -20.69 15.12
N LYS A 345 -3.93 -20.77 14.10
CA LYS A 345 -3.48 -22.03 13.47
C LYS A 345 -2.42 -22.79 14.28
N ASN A 346 -2.03 -22.28 15.45
CA ASN A 346 -0.98 -22.83 16.31
C ASN A 346 0.36 -23.05 15.56
N SER A 347 0.70 -22.13 14.67
CA SER A 347 1.94 -22.17 13.89
C SER A 347 3.17 -21.99 14.78
N ALA A 348 4.24 -22.75 14.50
CA ALA A 348 5.51 -22.61 15.20
C ALA A 348 6.33 -21.38 14.76
N VAL A 349 5.84 -20.63 13.76
CA VAL A 349 6.55 -19.48 13.19
C VAL A 349 6.34 -18.23 14.04
N ARG A 350 7.44 -17.62 14.47
CA ARG A 350 7.40 -16.36 15.22
C ARG A 350 7.34 -15.17 14.28
N ILE A 351 6.33 -14.34 14.46
CA ILE A 351 6.13 -13.12 13.65
C ILE A 351 6.78 -11.94 14.36
N GLY A 352 7.68 -11.25 13.67
CA GLY A 352 8.45 -10.14 14.23
C GLY A 352 8.40 -8.89 13.38
N LYS A 353 8.68 -7.75 14.00
CA LYS A 353 8.95 -6.48 13.32
C LYS A 353 10.20 -5.82 13.91
N LEU A 354 11.05 -5.24 13.07
CA LEU A 354 12.29 -4.60 13.48
C LEU A 354 12.43 -3.20 12.87
N ASP A 355 12.62 -2.21 13.74
CA ASP A 355 12.85 -0.81 13.34
C ASP A 355 14.32 -0.62 12.93
N CYS A 356 14.52 -0.53 11.62
CA CYS A 356 15.83 -0.35 11.00
C CYS A 356 16.42 1.05 11.19
N THR A 357 15.60 2.04 11.60
CA THR A 357 16.09 3.39 11.93
C THR A 357 16.70 3.44 13.31
N ARG A 358 16.21 2.61 14.24
CA ARG A 358 16.74 2.46 15.59
C ARG A 358 17.91 1.48 15.65
N PHE A 359 17.86 0.40 14.85
CA PHE A 359 18.86 -0.67 14.85
C PHE A 359 19.54 -0.82 13.48
N SER A 360 20.23 0.24 13.04
CA SER A 360 20.85 0.32 11.71
C SER A 360 21.97 -0.72 11.45
N SER A 361 22.59 -1.24 12.50
CA SER A 361 23.55 -2.35 12.43
C SER A 361 22.92 -3.61 11.81
N VAL A 362 21.67 -3.91 12.19
CA VAL A 362 20.91 -5.04 11.65
C VAL A 362 20.66 -4.86 10.15
N SER A 363 20.27 -3.66 9.74
CA SER A 363 20.05 -3.33 8.31
C SER A 363 21.32 -3.53 7.49
N SER A 364 22.48 -3.16 8.04
CA SER A 364 23.77 -3.31 7.35
C SER A 364 24.17 -4.78 7.21
N VAL A 365 24.02 -5.57 8.28
CA VAL A 365 24.35 -7.00 8.29
C VAL A 365 23.43 -7.81 7.38
N LEU A 366 22.13 -7.51 7.42
CA LEU A 366 21.10 -8.20 6.62
C LEU A 366 20.87 -7.55 5.24
N ARG A 367 21.67 -6.54 4.87
CA ARG A 367 21.62 -5.83 3.57
C ARG A 367 20.22 -5.31 3.19
N ILE A 368 19.54 -4.69 4.16
CA ILE A 368 18.23 -4.08 3.96
C ILE A 368 18.40 -2.73 3.25
N ASN A 369 18.09 -2.68 1.96
CA ASN A 369 18.27 -1.50 1.10
C ASN A 369 16.99 -0.69 0.87
N GLY A 370 15.85 -1.12 1.40
CA GLY A 370 14.56 -0.47 1.22
C GLY A 370 13.56 -0.90 2.27
N TYR A 371 12.44 -0.18 2.37
CA TYR A 371 11.39 -0.46 3.35
C TYR A 371 10.01 -0.46 2.70
N PRO A 372 9.11 -1.40 3.06
CA PRO A 372 9.37 -2.55 3.92
C PRO A 372 10.07 -3.70 3.18
N THR A 373 11.04 -4.33 3.84
CA THR A 373 11.60 -5.63 3.41
C THR A 373 11.11 -6.72 4.35
N ILE A 374 10.69 -7.85 3.80
CA ILE A 374 10.13 -8.98 4.56
C ILE A 374 11.02 -10.21 4.31
N ILE A 375 11.47 -10.85 5.39
CA ILE A 375 12.36 -12.01 5.31
C ILE A 375 11.84 -13.12 6.23
N PHE A 376 11.83 -14.34 5.71
CA PHE A 376 11.63 -15.56 6.48
C PHE A 376 12.99 -16.20 6.80
N PHE A 377 13.22 -16.53 8.06
CA PHE A 377 14.42 -17.20 8.53
C PHE A 377 14.09 -18.63 8.90
N ARG A 378 14.79 -19.58 8.27
CA ARG A 378 14.66 -21.02 8.51
C ARG A 378 16.04 -21.61 8.78
N ASN A 379 16.35 -21.90 10.04
CA ASN A 379 17.59 -22.61 10.44
C ASN A 379 18.88 -22.03 9.80
N GLY A 380 18.99 -20.70 9.70
CA GLY A 380 20.14 -20.03 9.08
C GLY A 380 19.95 -19.60 7.63
N VAL A 381 18.92 -20.07 6.94
CA VAL A 381 18.57 -19.66 5.57
C VAL A 381 17.65 -18.45 5.61
N GLN A 382 17.96 -17.43 4.80
CA GLN A 382 17.16 -16.23 4.62
C GLN A 382 16.38 -16.32 3.31
N LEU A 383 15.06 -16.23 3.39
CA LEU A 383 14.16 -16.28 2.24
C LEU A 383 13.42 -14.95 2.14
N HIS A 384 13.71 -14.19 1.09
CA HIS A 384 13.05 -12.91 0.84
C HIS A 384 11.63 -13.12 0.33
N TYR A 385 10.68 -12.37 0.89
CA TYR A 385 9.30 -12.40 0.42
C TYR A 385 9.08 -11.26 -0.58
N GLU A 386 8.90 -11.63 -1.85
CA GLU A 386 8.64 -10.71 -2.97
C GLU A 386 7.18 -10.78 -3.48
N GLY A 387 6.33 -11.54 -2.79
CA GLY A 387 4.92 -11.73 -3.13
C GLY A 387 4.02 -10.51 -2.84
N GLU A 388 2.74 -10.65 -3.18
CA GLU A 388 1.75 -9.61 -2.87
C GLU A 388 1.63 -9.37 -1.36
N ARG A 389 1.57 -8.12 -0.93
CA ARG A 389 1.49 -7.77 0.49
C ARG A 389 0.08 -7.93 1.08
N ARG A 390 -0.59 -9.04 0.75
CA ARG A 390 -1.90 -9.46 1.25
C ARG A 390 -1.73 -10.55 2.30
N LYS A 391 -2.59 -10.55 3.32
CA LYS A 391 -2.56 -11.52 4.41
C LYS A 391 -2.55 -12.97 3.89
N ASP A 392 -3.49 -13.31 3.01
CA ASP A 392 -3.68 -14.69 2.54
C ASP A 392 -2.43 -15.24 1.81
N GLU A 393 -1.77 -14.40 1.01
CA GLU A 393 -0.55 -14.77 0.28
C GLU A 393 0.66 -14.92 1.23
N MET A 394 0.76 -14.07 2.26
CA MET A 394 1.78 -14.20 3.29
C MET A 394 1.57 -15.47 4.15
N VAL A 395 0.33 -15.79 4.51
CA VAL A 395 -0.01 -17.02 5.26
C VAL A 395 0.42 -18.25 4.46
N LYS A 396 0.04 -18.35 3.18
CA LYS A 396 0.44 -19.47 2.31
C LYS A 396 1.95 -19.60 2.22
N PHE A 397 2.66 -18.48 2.07
CA PHE A 397 4.12 -18.48 2.03
C PHE A 397 4.73 -19.00 3.34
N VAL A 398 4.21 -18.57 4.49
CA VAL A 398 4.66 -19.04 5.81
C VAL A 398 4.39 -20.54 5.99
N GLU A 399 3.21 -21.02 5.62
CA GLU A 399 2.84 -22.45 5.68
C GLU A 399 3.79 -23.29 4.81
N LYS A 400 4.09 -22.83 3.59
CA LYS A 400 5.03 -23.50 2.68
C LYS A 400 6.46 -23.52 3.23
N CYS A 401 6.95 -22.38 3.74
CA CYS A 401 8.31 -22.26 4.26
C CYS A 401 8.53 -22.98 5.60
N SER A 402 7.47 -23.19 6.38
CA SER A 402 7.54 -23.89 7.67
C SER A 402 7.43 -25.41 7.54
N GLY A 403 6.86 -25.92 6.45
CA GLY A 403 6.77 -27.35 6.16
C GLY A 403 8.09 -28.01 5.74
N PRO A 404 8.13 -29.35 5.63
CA PRO A 404 9.27 -30.05 5.03
C PRO A 404 9.43 -29.64 3.55
N ILE A 405 10.67 -29.67 3.05
CA ILE A 405 10.97 -29.32 1.65
C ILE A 405 10.29 -30.32 0.71
N VAL A 406 10.41 -31.61 1.03
CA VAL A 406 9.67 -32.72 0.40
C VAL A 406 8.77 -33.37 1.45
N ASP A 407 7.46 -33.29 1.25
CA ASP A 407 6.46 -33.87 2.17
C ASP A 407 5.99 -35.26 1.69
N LYS A 408 5.60 -36.16 2.60
CA LYS A 408 5.16 -37.51 2.25
C LYS A 408 3.65 -37.58 2.05
N ILE A 409 3.21 -38.21 0.97
CA ILE A 409 1.80 -38.51 0.71
C ILE A 409 1.51 -39.92 1.24
N GLY A 410 0.98 -39.98 2.47
CA GLY A 410 0.70 -41.26 3.14
C GLY A 410 -0.69 -41.85 2.86
N THR A 411 -1.67 -41.04 2.45
CA THR A 411 -3.08 -41.47 2.32
C THR A 411 -3.70 -41.01 1.00
N PRO A 412 -4.65 -41.80 0.42
CA PRO A 412 -5.40 -41.37 -0.75
C PRO A 412 -6.18 -40.07 -0.53
N ALA A 413 -6.70 -39.85 0.67
CA ALA A 413 -7.43 -38.62 1.03
C ALA A 413 -6.54 -37.38 0.94
N LYS A 414 -5.31 -37.42 1.46
CA LYS A 414 -4.33 -36.32 1.35
C LYS A 414 -4.01 -36.03 -0.12
N PHE A 415 -3.83 -37.07 -0.94
CA PHE A 415 -3.58 -36.89 -2.37
C PHE A 415 -4.77 -36.25 -3.11
N ALA A 416 -6.00 -36.70 -2.81
CA ALA A 416 -7.22 -36.13 -3.39
C ALA A 416 -7.42 -34.65 -3.02
N GLU A 417 -7.10 -34.27 -1.78
CA GLU A 417 -7.13 -32.89 -1.32
C GLU A 417 -6.10 -32.02 -2.05
N LEU A 418 -4.85 -32.47 -2.14
CA LEU A 418 -3.81 -31.79 -2.91
C LEU A 418 -4.22 -31.62 -4.38
N ARG A 419 -4.78 -32.68 -4.98
CA ARG A 419 -5.30 -32.65 -6.36
C ARG A 419 -6.41 -31.62 -6.53
N LYS A 420 -7.34 -31.50 -5.58
CA LYS A 420 -8.41 -30.48 -5.61
C LYS A 420 -7.85 -29.05 -5.59
N ASN A 421 -6.78 -28.82 -4.84
CA ASN A 421 -6.15 -27.49 -4.73
C ASN A 421 -5.20 -27.16 -5.90
N SER A 422 -4.86 -28.15 -6.75
CA SER A 422 -3.89 -28.00 -7.84
C SER A 422 -4.33 -27.08 -8.99
N GLU A 423 -5.59 -26.64 -9.05
CA GLU A 423 -6.04 -25.57 -9.98
C GLU A 423 -5.34 -24.24 -9.69
N ASN A 424 -5.03 -23.97 -8.42
CA ASN A 424 -4.36 -22.74 -8.02
C ASN A 424 -2.91 -22.98 -7.60
N GLU A 425 -2.59 -24.17 -7.09
CA GLU A 425 -1.26 -24.48 -6.54
C GLU A 425 -0.75 -25.83 -7.06
N PRO A 426 -0.07 -25.84 -8.22
CA PRO A 426 0.56 -27.03 -8.76
C PRO A 426 1.59 -27.59 -7.79
N PHE A 427 1.82 -28.89 -7.85
CA PHE A 427 2.81 -29.56 -7.03
C PHE A 427 3.50 -30.69 -7.78
N PHE A 428 4.69 -31.04 -7.32
CA PHE A 428 5.50 -32.10 -7.91
C PHE A 428 5.55 -33.31 -6.98
N VAL A 429 5.46 -34.49 -7.56
CA VAL A 429 5.50 -35.77 -6.84
C VAL A 429 6.64 -36.61 -7.39
N PHE A 430 7.56 -36.99 -6.53
CA PHE A 430 8.47 -38.10 -6.77
C PHE A 430 7.78 -39.40 -6.42
N PHE A 431 7.52 -40.24 -7.42
CA PHE A 431 6.90 -41.54 -7.24
C PHE A 431 7.97 -42.64 -7.32
N ASP A 432 8.18 -43.36 -6.22
CA ASP A 432 9.04 -44.54 -6.20
C ASP A 432 8.31 -45.76 -5.59
N PRO A 433 7.74 -46.64 -6.42
CA PRO A 433 6.98 -47.81 -5.97
C PRO A 433 7.87 -48.93 -5.42
N ALA A 434 9.18 -48.90 -5.69
CA ALA A 434 10.09 -49.96 -5.27
C ALA A 434 10.46 -49.85 -3.79
N GLN A 435 10.25 -48.68 -3.16
CA GLN A 435 10.83 -48.34 -1.85
C GLN A 435 12.23 -48.93 -1.79
N ARG A 436 13.10 -48.61 -2.76
CA ARG A 436 14.49 -49.10 -2.69
C ARG A 436 15.04 -48.47 -1.43
N ALA A 437 14.99 -49.24 -0.34
CA ALA A 437 15.59 -48.89 0.91
C ALA A 437 17.02 -48.51 0.57
N GLU A 438 17.52 -47.49 1.25
CA GLU A 438 18.94 -47.26 1.41
C GLU A 438 19.58 -48.56 1.96
N GLU A 439 19.80 -49.56 1.10
CA GLU A 439 20.69 -50.66 1.42
C GLU A 439 22.05 -49.99 1.53
N GLU A 440 22.62 -49.96 2.74
CA GLU A 440 23.94 -49.40 3.02
C GLU A 440 24.94 -49.83 1.93
N GLY A 441 25.35 -48.87 1.08
CA GLY A 441 26.31 -49.10 -0.02
C GLY A 441 25.70 -49.20 -1.43
N SER A 442 24.39 -49.11 -1.61
CA SER A 442 23.76 -48.95 -2.92
C SER A 442 23.84 -47.48 -3.39
N PRO A 443 24.16 -47.20 -4.67
CA PRO A 443 24.23 -45.83 -5.16
C PRO A 443 22.83 -45.21 -5.11
N GLU A 444 22.75 -44.06 -4.43
CA GLU A 444 21.55 -43.23 -4.33
C GLU A 444 20.97 -42.96 -5.73
N ASN A 445 19.64 -42.99 -5.85
CA ASN A 445 18.99 -42.79 -7.14
C ASN A 445 19.31 -41.38 -7.67
N GLU A 446 20.02 -41.28 -8.79
CA GLU A 446 20.43 -39.99 -9.37
C GLU A 446 19.22 -39.07 -9.62
N LEU A 447 18.07 -39.62 -9.99
CA LEU A 447 16.83 -38.84 -10.15
C LEU A 447 16.30 -38.28 -8.82
N TRP A 448 16.43 -39.03 -7.73
CA TRP A 448 16.09 -38.55 -6.39
C TRP A 448 17.02 -37.41 -5.99
N ARG A 449 18.33 -37.59 -6.17
CA ARG A 449 19.33 -36.57 -5.81
C ARG A 449 19.11 -35.26 -6.58
N GLN A 450 18.77 -35.35 -7.86
CA GLN A 450 18.41 -34.19 -8.67
C GLN A 450 17.10 -33.56 -8.18
N PHE A 451 16.08 -34.36 -7.92
CA PHE A 451 14.80 -33.89 -7.39
C PHE A 451 14.96 -33.17 -6.05
N GLU A 452 15.68 -33.76 -5.11
CA GLU A 452 15.95 -33.20 -3.78
C GLU A 452 16.69 -31.87 -3.90
N LYS A 453 17.82 -31.85 -4.62
CA LYS A 453 18.60 -30.63 -4.84
C LYS A 453 17.77 -29.51 -5.46
N THR A 454 16.97 -29.81 -6.47
CA THR A 454 16.15 -28.77 -7.11
C THR A 454 14.96 -28.37 -6.24
N SER A 455 14.41 -29.28 -5.43
CA SER A 455 13.37 -28.95 -4.45
C SER A 455 13.87 -27.97 -3.38
N GLU A 456 15.12 -28.10 -2.92
CA GLU A 456 15.74 -27.15 -1.99
C GLU A 456 15.87 -25.73 -2.56
N LEU A 457 15.96 -25.60 -3.88
CA LEU A 457 16.04 -24.30 -4.56
C LEU A 457 14.66 -23.67 -4.80
N LEU A 458 13.62 -24.50 -5.01
CA LEU A 458 12.31 -24.04 -5.50
C LEU A 458 11.17 -24.20 -4.48
N PHE A 459 11.41 -24.70 -3.27
CA PHE A 459 10.35 -24.98 -2.28
C PHE A 459 9.59 -23.74 -1.80
N THR A 460 10.11 -22.53 -2.00
CA THR A 460 9.37 -21.28 -1.72
C THR A 460 8.27 -21.03 -2.74
N ASP A 461 8.49 -21.50 -3.96
CA ASP A 461 7.62 -21.23 -5.09
C ASP A 461 6.62 -22.36 -5.29
N VAL A 462 7.02 -23.61 -5.04
CA VAL A 462 6.22 -24.82 -5.31
C VAL A 462 6.35 -25.85 -4.21
N ARG A 463 5.35 -26.73 -4.07
CA ARG A 463 5.42 -27.85 -3.13
C ARG A 463 5.93 -29.12 -3.82
N PHE A 464 6.79 -29.84 -3.09
CA PHE A 464 7.35 -31.11 -3.51
C PHE A 464 6.88 -32.20 -2.56
N PHE A 465 6.55 -33.34 -3.13
CA PHE A 465 6.05 -34.49 -2.40
C PHE A 465 6.73 -35.78 -2.82
N GLU A 466 6.76 -36.74 -1.91
CA GLU A 466 7.18 -38.11 -2.15
C GLU A 466 6.00 -39.07 -1.96
N LEU A 467 5.89 -40.06 -2.86
CA LEU A 467 4.85 -41.07 -2.86
C LEU A 467 5.44 -42.45 -3.17
N HIS A 468 5.21 -43.41 -2.27
CA HIS A 468 5.64 -44.80 -2.49
C HIS A 468 4.49 -45.77 -2.76
N ASN A 469 3.29 -45.46 -2.25
CA ASN A 469 2.17 -46.40 -2.33
C ASN A 469 1.48 -46.31 -3.69
N ARG A 470 1.67 -47.34 -4.52
CA ARG A 470 1.05 -47.45 -5.85
C ARG A 470 -0.48 -47.39 -5.83
N GLU A 471 -1.13 -47.84 -4.76
CA GLU A 471 -2.59 -47.88 -4.69
C GLU A 471 -3.19 -46.46 -4.63
N ILE A 472 -2.43 -45.49 -4.12
CA ILE A 472 -2.81 -44.08 -4.13
C ILE A 472 -2.85 -43.55 -5.58
N LEU A 473 -1.87 -43.91 -6.43
CA LEU A 473 -1.91 -43.55 -7.84
C LEU A 473 -2.95 -44.35 -8.61
N LYS A 474 -3.09 -45.67 -8.38
CA LYS A 474 -4.10 -46.48 -9.10
C LYS A 474 -5.52 -45.98 -8.91
N ALA A 475 -5.87 -45.56 -7.68
CA ALA A 475 -7.18 -45.01 -7.39
C ALA A 475 -7.47 -43.71 -8.17
N THR A 476 -6.44 -43.09 -8.74
CA THR A 476 -6.46 -41.70 -9.17
C THR A 476 -6.09 -41.54 -10.66
N GLU A 477 -5.18 -42.35 -11.18
CA GLU A 477 -4.77 -42.46 -12.59
C GLU A 477 -4.01 -43.80 -12.83
N GLU A 478 -4.71 -44.84 -13.32
CA GLU A 478 -4.17 -46.20 -13.47
C GLU A 478 -2.92 -46.26 -14.38
N LYS A 479 -2.84 -45.39 -15.38
CA LYS A 479 -1.71 -45.31 -16.33
C LYS A 479 -0.39 -44.87 -15.68
N LEU A 480 -0.46 -44.18 -14.54
CA LEU A 480 0.70 -43.69 -13.80
C LEU A 480 1.19 -44.67 -12.74
N ALA A 481 0.40 -45.68 -12.39
CA ALA A 481 0.72 -46.67 -11.37
C ALA A 481 1.65 -47.81 -11.86
N GLY A 482 2.59 -47.48 -12.74
CA GLY A 482 3.62 -48.40 -13.20
C GLY A 482 4.61 -48.79 -12.09
N ASN A 483 5.53 -49.71 -12.39
CA ASN A 483 6.59 -50.12 -11.46
C ASN A 483 7.86 -49.26 -11.57
N GLU A 484 7.83 -48.17 -12.33
CA GLU A 484 8.98 -47.32 -12.62
C GLU A 484 8.99 -46.08 -11.72
N THR A 485 10.18 -45.64 -11.32
CA THR A 485 10.37 -44.37 -10.62
C THR A 485 10.12 -43.21 -11.58
N ARG A 486 9.31 -42.23 -11.20
CA ARG A 486 8.90 -41.12 -12.06
C ARG A 486 8.72 -39.82 -11.26
N ILE A 487 8.95 -38.69 -11.93
CA ILE A 487 8.59 -37.36 -11.40
C ILE A 487 7.35 -36.88 -12.14
N ILE A 488 6.33 -36.49 -11.38
CA ILE A 488 5.01 -36.14 -11.88
C ILE A 488 4.68 -34.71 -11.44
N ALA A 489 4.26 -33.86 -12.38
CA ALA A 489 3.66 -32.57 -12.10
C ALA A 489 2.14 -32.73 -12.07
N VAL A 490 1.52 -32.36 -10.95
CA VAL A 490 0.07 -32.34 -10.80
C VAL A 490 -0.40 -30.90 -10.88
N LYS A 491 -1.18 -30.58 -11.93
CA LYS A 491 -1.76 -29.25 -12.11
C LYS A 491 -3.22 -29.34 -12.56
N ASP A 492 -4.00 -28.33 -12.21
CA ASP A 492 -5.33 -28.13 -12.76
C ASP A 492 -6.32 -29.30 -12.59
N VAL A 493 -6.27 -29.95 -11.42
CA VAL A 493 -7.07 -31.09 -10.99
C VAL A 493 -6.77 -32.35 -11.79
N ASP A 494 -6.98 -32.37 -13.10
CA ASP A 494 -6.92 -33.59 -13.92
C ASP A 494 -5.74 -33.66 -14.88
N TYR A 495 -4.89 -32.63 -14.90
CA TYR A 495 -3.80 -32.55 -15.85
C TYR A 495 -2.47 -32.93 -15.22
N LEU A 496 -1.81 -33.94 -15.79
CA LEU A 496 -0.59 -34.54 -15.27
C LEU A 496 0.49 -34.49 -16.35
N GLN A 497 1.71 -34.06 -15.98
CA GLN A 497 2.88 -34.22 -16.84
C GLN A 497 3.93 -35.09 -16.17
N ILE A 498 4.57 -35.95 -16.95
CA ILE A 498 5.66 -36.80 -16.50
C ILE A 498 6.96 -36.19 -16.99
N PHE A 499 7.95 -36.09 -16.11
CA PHE A 499 9.29 -35.67 -16.49
C PHE A 499 9.95 -36.72 -17.39
N ASP A 500 10.58 -36.27 -18.47
CA ASP A 500 11.32 -37.09 -19.42
C ASP A 500 12.78 -36.61 -19.46
N ALA A 501 13.65 -37.36 -18.78
CA ALA A 501 15.07 -37.02 -18.62
C ALA A 501 15.86 -37.06 -19.93
N GLU A 502 15.36 -37.69 -20.99
CA GLU A 502 16.01 -37.69 -22.31
C GLU A 502 15.75 -36.39 -23.08
N LYS A 503 14.61 -35.74 -22.80
CA LYS A 503 14.16 -34.55 -23.54
C LYS A 503 14.39 -33.24 -22.80
N ASP A 504 14.38 -33.27 -21.47
CA ASP A 504 14.32 -32.06 -20.66
C ASP A 504 15.31 -32.05 -19.50
N ASP A 505 15.75 -30.83 -19.18
CA ASP A 505 16.44 -30.51 -17.95
C ASP A 505 15.42 -30.32 -16.81
N LEU A 506 15.69 -30.91 -15.65
CA LEU A 506 14.73 -30.96 -14.54
C LEU A 506 14.37 -29.58 -13.99
N GLU A 507 15.35 -28.68 -13.86
CA GLU A 507 15.15 -27.33 -13.34
C GLU A 507 14.27 -26.51 -14.29
N LYS A 508 14.58 -26.55 -15.59
CA LYS A 508 13.73 -25.91 -16.62
C LYS A 508 12.34 -26.52 -16.67
N TRP A 509 12.23 -27.83 -16.51
CA TRP A 509 10.94 -28.52 -16.53
C TRP A 509 10.05 -28.11 -15.33
N PHE A 510 10.61 -28.01 -14.13
CA PHE A 510 9.89 -27.47 -12.96
C PHE A 510 9.51 -26.00 -13.16
N GLY A 511 10.43 -25.18 -13.67
CA GLY A 511 10.17 -23.76 -13.95
C GLY A 511 8.97 -23.55 -14.88
N ARG A 512 8.79 -24.42 -15.89
CA ARG A 512 7.64 -24.41 -16.80
C ARG A 512 6.35 -24.95 -16.17
N ASN A 513 6.45 -26.01 -15.38
CA ASN A 513 5.28 -26.75 -14.89
C ASN A 513 4.72 -26.30 -13.54
N ARG A 514 5.39 -25.37 -12.86
CA ARG A 514 4.90 -24.81 -11.58
C ARG A 514 3.73 -23.84 -11.72
N TRP A 515 3.49 -23.32 -12.92
CA TRP A 515 2.44 -22.35 -13.16
C TRP A 515 1.13 -23.07 -13.51
N PRO A 516 0.00 -22.72 -12.85
CA PRO A 516 -1.32 -23.10 -13.34
C PRO A 516 -1.51 -22.68 -14.79
N PHE A 517 -2.33 -23.42 -15.55
CA PHE A 517 -2.60 -23.01 -16.92
C PHE A 517 -3.31 -21.64 -16.98
N LEU A 518 -4.10 -21.28 -15.97
CA LEU A 518 -4.68 -19.94 -15.79
C LEU A 518 -4.10 -19.26 -14.54
N THR A 519 -2.96 -18.59 -14.69
CA THR A 519 -2.22 -17.95 -13.58
C THR A 519 -2.65 -16.49 -13.36
N GLN A 520 -2.67 -16.01 -12.13
CA GLN A 520 -2.79 -14.57 -11.87
C GLN A 520 -1.49 -13.87 -12.27
N ILE A 521 -1.56 -12.94 -13.21
CA ILE A 521 -0.41 -12.17 -13.66
C ILE A 521 -0.42 -10.81 -12.96
N SER A 522 0.75 -10.43 -12.46
CA SER A 522 1.02 -9.15 -11.81
C SER A 522 2.29 -8.54 -12.39
N THR A 523 2.60 -7.31 -11.99
CA THR A 523 3.85 -6.66 -12.40
C THR A 523 5.10 -7.36 -11.86
N THR A 524 4.98 -8.14 -10.78
CA THR A 524 6.12 -8.82 -10.14
C THR A 524 6.43 -10.17 -10.78
N ASN A 525 5.41 -10.93 -11.20
CA ASN A 525 5.59 -12.29 -11.70
C ASN A 525 5.59 -12.42 -13.24
N ILE A 526 5.10 -11.43 -13.98
CA ILE A 526 4.92 -11.52 -15.45
C ILE A 526 6.22 -11.89 -16.19
N ARG A 527 7.34 -11.33 -15.75
CA ARG A 527 8.67 -11.61 -16.32
C ARG A 527 9.05 -13.06 -16.12
N GLU A 528 8.89 -13.53 -14.89
CA GLU A 528 9.28 -14.86 -14.48
C GLU A 528 8.43 -15.92 -15.19
N ILE A 529 7.12 -15.69 -15.31
CA ILE A 529 6.20 -16.56 -16.08
C ILE A 529 6.64 -16.62 -17.54
N ALA A 530 6.92 -15.48 -18.18
CA ALA A 530 7.33 -15.44 -19.58
C ALA A 530 8.67 -16.12 -19.82
N GLU A 531 9.69 -15.84 -19.00
CA GLU A 531 11.04 -16.40 -19.16
C GLU A 531 11.07 -17.90 -18.86
N SER A 532 10.34 -18.36 -17.83
CA SER A 532 10.31 -19.78 -17.47
C SER A 532 9.50 -20.61 -18.45
N THR A 533 8.34 -20.13 -18.91
CA THR A 533 7.50 -20.86 -19.87
C THR A 533 8.05 -20.79 -21.29
N GLY A 534 8.64 -19.66 -21.69
CA GLY A 534 9.00 -19.37 -23.07
C GLY A 534 7.78 -19.22 -24.01
N LYS A 535 6.57 -19.12 -23.45
CA LYS A 535 5.30 -19.07 -24.18
C LYS A 535 4.80 -17.64 -24.35
N LEU A 536 3.91 -17.42 -25.33
CA LEU A 536 3.16 -16.18 -25.46
C LEU A 536 2.12 -16.11 -24.33
N LEU A 537 2.01 -14.95 -23.68
CA LEU A 537 1.08 -14.76 -22.57
C LEU A 537 -0.28 -14.32 -23.10
N VAL A 538 -1.33 -15.08 -22.81
CA VAL A 538 -2.72 -14.71 -23.08
C VAL A 538 -3.25 -14.00 -21.84
N LEU A 539 -3.29 -12.67 -21.87
CA LEU A 539 -3.68 -11.79 -20.76
C LEU A 539 -5.18 -11.49 -20.81
N SER A 540 -5.94 -12.05 -19.88
CA SER A 540 -7.36 -11.76 -19.67
C SER A 540 -7.56 -10.74 -18.56
N SER A 541 -7.85 -9.49 -18.90
CA SER A 541 -8.09 -8.43 -17.92
C SER A 541 -9.54 -8.45 -17.48
N ILE A 542 -9.77 -8.50 -16.18
CA ILE A 542 -11.11 -8.59 -15.57
C ILE A 542 -11.18 -7.73 -14.31
N GLU A 543 -12.38 -7.41 -13.84
CA GLU A 543 -12.57 -6.77 -12.54
C GLU A 543 -12.58 -7.84 -11.43
N GLY A 544 -11.61 -7.78 -10.50
CA GLY A 544 -11.38 -8.83 -9.51
C GLY A 544 -12.58 -9.15 -8.60
N MET A 545 -13.36 -8.12 -8.22
CA MET A 545 -14.56 -8.31 -7.37
C MET A 545 -15.65 -9.13 -8.06
N ASP A 546 -15.75 -9.03 -9.39
CA ASP A 546 -16.81 -9.63 -10.19
C ASP A 546 -16.44 -11.01 -10.75
N ARG A 547 -15.21 -11.48 -10.51
CA ARG A 547 -14.68 -12.76 -11.02
C ARG A 547 -15.57 -13.96 -10.69
N HIS A 548 -16.20 -13.95 -9.53
CA HIS A 548 -17.08 -15.03 -9.06
C HIS A 548 -18.57 -14.77 -9.35
N ASN A 549 -18.91 -13.57 -9.82
CA ASN A 549 -20.29 -13.19 -10.07
C ASN A 549 -20.66 -13.47 -11.53
N ALA A 550 -21.25 -14.65 -11.78
CA ALA A 550 -21.66 -15.08 -13.12
C ALA A 550 -22.73 -14.19 -13.78
N SER A 551 -23.37 -13.29 -13.04
CA SER A 551 -24.33 -12.32 -13.60
C SER A 551 -23.68 -11.12 -14.29
N THR A 552 -22.37 -10.92 -14.08
CA THR A 552 -21.61 -9.81 -14.66
C THR A 552 -20.95 -10.22 -15.98
N GLU A 553 -20.60 -9.23 -16.80
CA GLU A 553 -19.82 -9.45 -18.03
C GLU A 553 -18.45 -10.07 -17.71
N SER A 554 -17.78 -9.59 -16.65
CA SER A 554 -16.52 -10.13 -16.13
C SER A 554 -16.63 -11.60 -15.74
N GLY A 555 -17.65 -11.98 -14.96
CA GLY A 555 -17.84 -13.38 -14.54
C GLY A 555 -18.18 -14.31 -15.71
N SER A 556 -18.99 -13.85 -16.67
CA SER A 556 -19.29 -14.59 -17.91
C SER A 556 -18.02 -14.81 -18.76
N PHE A 557 -17.19 -13.77 -18.86
CA PHE A 557 -15.91 -13.83 -19.56
C PHE A 557 -14.91 -14.77 -18.86
N VAL A 558 -14.86 -14.78 -17.53
CA VAL A 558 -14.04 -15.74 -16.77
C VAL A 558 -14.48 -17.19 -17.04
N ALA A 559 -15.79 -17.44 -17.04
CA ALA A 559 -16.32 -18.77 -17.37
C ALA A 559 -15.95 -19.20 -18.80
N LEU A 560 -15.98 -18.26 -19.75
CA LEU A 560 -15.52 -18.47 -21.12
C LEU A 560 -14.04 -18.84 -21.17
N ILE A 561 -13.17 -18.06 -20.53
CA ILE A 561 -11.72 -18.33 -20.48
C ILE A 561 -11.43 -19.68 -19.85
N LYS A 562 -12.10 -20.05 -18.75
CA LYS A 562 -11.93 -21.38 -18.13
C LYS A 562 -12.29 -22.52 -19.08
N ARG A 563 -13.35 -22.38 -19.88
CA ARG A 563 -13.72 -23.37 -20.90
C ARG A 563 -12.68 -23.46 -22.01
N THR A 564 -12.23 -22.30 -22.53
CA THR A 564 -11.16 -22.27 -23.54
C THR A 564 -9.87 -22.91 -23.03
N VAL A 565 -9.49 -22.64 -21.78
CA VAL A 565 -8.34 -23.25 -21.13
C VAL A 565 -8.46 -24.77 -21.09
N ALA A 566 -9.63 -25.32 -20.76
CA ALA A 566 -9.85 -26.76 -20.75
C ALA A 566 -9.66 -27.39 -22.14
N GLU A 567 -10.14 -26.74 -23.21
CA GLU A 567 -9.96 -27.20 -24.59
C GLU A 567 -8.51 -27.01 -25.08
N ALA A 568 -7.89 -25.87 -24.79
CA ALA A 568 -6.51 -25.52 -25.15
C ALA A 568 -5.47 -26.47 -24.55
N ARG A 569 -5.77 -27.13 -23.43
CA ARG A 569 -4.89 -28.13 -22.80
C ARG A 569 -4.75 -29.41 -23.60
N VAL A 570 -5.80 -29.79 -24.33
CA VAL A 570 -5.82 -31.02 -25.15
C VAL A 570 -5.18 -30.76 -26.51
N ASP A 571 -5.24 -29.52 -26.97
CA ASP A 571 -4.59 -29.07 -28.20
C ASP A 571 -3.08 -28.85 -27.97
N ALA A 572 -2.27 -29.79 -28.44
CA ALA A 572 -0.82 -29.74 -28.29
C ALA A 572 -0.18 -28.50 -28.95
N GLU A 573 -0.79 -27.96 -30.01
CA GLU A 573 -0.26 -26.77 -30.68
C GLU A 573 -0.43 -25.53 -29.81
N ILE A 574 -1.58 -25.40 -29.16
CA ILE A 574 -1.86 -24.27 -28.27
C ILE A 574 -1.11 -24.42 -26.94
N GLU A 575 -1.15 -25.60 -26.32
CA GLU A 575 -0.48 -25.87 -25.04
C GLU A 575 1.00 -25.49 -25.12
N GLN A 576 1.70 -25.85 -26.20
CA GLN A 576 3.14 -25.62 -26.32
C GLN A 576 3.52 -24.14 -26.53
N HIS A 577 2.61 -23.31 -27.06
CA HIS A 577 2.93 -21.94 -27.48
C HIS A 577 2.32 -20.85 -26.60
N PHE A 578 1.26 -21.15 -25.84
CA PHE A 578 0.50 -20.15 -25.08
C PHE A 578 0.40 -20.51 -23.60
N GLN A 579 0.57 -19.49 -22.76
CA GLN A 579 0.32 -19.54 -21.32
C GLN A 579 -0.82 -18.57 -20.99
N PHE A 580 -1.90 -19.07 -20.40
CA PHE A 580 -3.02 -18.20 -20.03
C PHE A 580 -2.79 -17.58 -18.67
N GLY A 581 -3.23 -16.33 -18.53
CA GLY A 581 -3.28 -15.67 -17.26
C GLY A 581 -4.32 -14.57 -17.21
N TRP A 582 -4.69 -14.19 -16.00
CA TRP A 582 -5.67 -13.15 -15.76
C TRP A 582 -5.03 -11.99 -15.02
N LEU A 583 -5.50 -10.77 -15.31
CA LEU A 583 -5.06 -9.53 -14.70
C LEU A 583 -6.22 -8.96 -13.88
N ASP A 584 -5.91 -8.45 -12.68
CA ASP A 584 -6.86 -7.65 -11.91
C ASP A 584 -6.83 -6.20 -12.41
N GLY A 585 -7.87 -5.81 -13.13
CA GLY A 585 -7.95 -4.53 -13.82
C GLY A 585 -7.20 -4.51 -15.16
N ALA A 586 -7.31 -3.38 -15.86
CA ALA A 586 -6.76 -3.20 -17.21
C ALA A 586 -5.36 -2.56 -17.23
N GLN A 587 -4.79 -2.14 -16.09
CA GLN A 587 -3.62 -1.25 -16.05
C GLN A 587 -2.41 -1.85 -16.77
N ILE A 588 -2.11 -3.13 -16.53
CA ILE A 588 -0.99 -3.83 -17.17
C ILE A 588 -1.23 -3.96 -18.68
N ALA A 589 -2.44 -4.38 -19.09
CA ALA A 589 -2.78 -4.54 -20.50
C ALA A 589 -2.81 -3.19 -21.25
N SER A 590 -3.39 -2.14 -20.63
CA SER A 590 -3.42 -0.77 -21.14
C SER A 590 -2.00 -0.21 -21.30
N GLY A 591 -1.09 -0.47 -20.37
CA GLY A 591 0.33 -0.10 -20.50
C GLY A 591 1.06 -0.86 -21.62
N VAL A 592 0.68 -2.11 -21.90
CA VAL A 592 1.21 -2.89 -23.03
C VAL A 592 0.74 -2.33 -24.37
N VAL A 593 -0.56 -2.04 -24.48
CA VAL A 593 -1.20 -1.53 -25.71
C VAL A 593 -0.93 -0.03 -25.91
N MET A 594 -0.58 0.69 -24.85
CA MET A 594 -0.48 2.15 -24.78
C MET A 594 -1.81 2.83 -25.14
N ASP A 595 -2.91 2.28 -24.62
CA ASP A 595 -4.27 2.78 -24.80
C ASP A 595 -5.17 2.36 -23.63
N SER A 596 -6.31 3.02 -23.45
CA SER A 596 -7.29 2.68 -22.41
C SER A 596 -8.17 1.52 -22.84
N LEU A 597 -7.92 0.32 -22.30
CA LEU A 597 -8.74 -0.85 -22.59
C LEU A 597 -9.96 -0.95 -21.64
N PRO A 598 -11.17 -1.16 -22.16
CA PRO A 598 -12.35 -1.45 -21.33
C PRO A 598 -12.23 -2.84 -20.69
N LEU A 599 -12.95 -3.09 -19.61
CA LEU A 599 -13.04 -4.41 -18.98
C LEU A 599 -14.38 -5.08 -19.34
N PRO A 600 -14.40 -6.42 -19.53
CA PRO A 600 -13.24 -7.30 -19.64
C PRO A 600 -12.49 -7.10 -20.98
N ASN A 601 -11.22 -7.53 -21.07
CA ASN A 601 -10.47 -7.55 -22.34
C ASN A 601 -9.46 -8.69 -22.43
N LEU A 602 -8.95 -8.92 -23.65
CA LEU A 602 -7.95 -9.95 -23.95
C LEU A 602 -6.81 -9.38 -24.78
N VAL A 603 -5.58 -9.64 -24.37
CA VAL A 603 -4.36 -9.28 -25.12
C VAL A 603 -3.41 -10.48 -25.13
N VAL A 604 -2.87 -10.83 -26.30
CA VAL A 604 -1.78 -11.82 -26.37
C VAL A 604 -0.46 -11.06 -26.45
N LEU A 605 0.48 -11.37 -25.57
CA LEU A 605 1.74 -10.65 -25.41
C LEU A 605 2.94 -11.59 -25.56
N ASN A 606 3.87 -11.21 -26.44
CA ASN A 606 5.25 -11.68 -26.38
C ASN A 606 6.04 -10.75 -25.46
N TYR A 607 6.31 -11.20 -24.23
CA TYR A 607 7.04 -10.37 -23.24
C TYR A 607 8.46 -10.03 -23.70
N THR A 608 9.12 -10.94 -24.40
CA THR A 608 10.50 -10.76 -24.87
C THR A 608 10.61 -9.80 -26.03
N SER A 609 9.63 -9.69 -26.93
CA SER A 609 9.67 -8.69 -28.00
C SER A 609 8.82 -7.44 -27.71
N TYR A 610 7.98 -7.46 -26.67
CA TYR A 610 6.88 -6.51 -26.44
C TYR A 610 5.93 -6.39 -27.64
N GLU A 611 5.85 -7.41 -28.47
CA GLU A 611 4.84 -7.53 -29.51
C GLU A 611 3.55 -8.05 -28.91
N PHE A 612 2.43 -7.50 -29.34
CA PHE A 612 1.12 -7.93 -28.86
C PHE A 612 0.12 -8.07 -30.00
N TYR A 613 -0.92 -8.87 -29.74
CA TYR A 613 -1.98 -9.20 -30.66
C TYR A 613 -3.32 -8.93 -29.99
N LEU A 614 -4.24 -8.32 -30.75
CA LEU A 614 -5.58 -7.99 -30.29
C LEU A 614 -6.60 -8.80 -31.09
N SER A 615 -7.60 -9.33 -30.40
CA SER A 615 -8.76 -9.90 -31.06
C SER A 615 -9.62 -8.79 -31.66
N LYS A 616 -10.28 -9.08 -32.78
CA LYS A 616 -11.29 -8.19 -33.38
C LYS A 616 -12.65 -8.31 -32.70
N ASP A 617 -12.91 -9.45 -32.07
CA ASP A 617 -14.18 -9.75 -31.44
C ASP A 617 -14.27 -9.03 -30.09
N HIS A 618 -15.43 -8.43 -29.80
CA HIS A 618 -15.69 -7.89 -28.47
C HIS A 618 -15.80 -9.05 -27.46
N PRO A 619 -15.24 -8.93 -26.25
CA PRO A 619 -15.32 -9.96 -25.20
C PRO A 619 -16.73 -10.51 -24.93
N ALA A 620 -17.75 -9.65 -24.91
CA ALA A 620 -19.17 -10.03 -24.80
C ALA A 620 -19.68 -10.98 -25.91
N GLN A 621 -19.08 -10.96 -27.11
CA GLN A 621 -19.49 -11.75 -28.27
C GLN A 621 -18.55 -12.95 -28.52
N MET A 622 -17.48 -13.05 -27.75
CA MET A 622 -16.45 -14.06 -27.95
C MET A 622 -16.93 -15.44 -27.49
N THR A 623 -16.55 -16.48 -28.22
CA THR A 623 -16.85 -17.88 -27.88
C THR A 623 -15.55 -18.65 -27.70
N ALA A 624 -15.60 -19.82 -27.05
CA ALA A 624 -14.38 -20.59 -26.77
C ALA A 624 -13.67 -20.98 -28.07
N LYS A 625 -14.47 -21.34 -29.09
CA LYS A 625 -13.99 -21.65 -30.44
C LYS A 625 -13.40 -20.45 -31.17
N SER A 626 -14.03 -19.27 -31.09
CA SER A 626 -13.48 -18.07 -31.74
C SER A 626 -12.16 -17.64 -31.09
N LEU A 627 -12.04 -17.79 -29.77
CA LEU A 627 -10.79 -17.56 -29.06
C LEU A 627 -9.69 -18.55 -29.48
N LEU A 628 -9.99 -19.85 -29.53
CA LEU A 628 -9.01 -20.85 -30.01
C LEU A 628 -8.58 -20.57 -31.45
N LEU A 629 -9.52 -20.22 -32.34
CA LEU A 629 -9.21 -19.85 -33.72
C LEU A 629 -8.30 -18.62 -33.77
N PHE A 630 -8.56 -17.61 -32.93
CA PHE A 630 -7.69 -16.45 -32.82
C PHE A 630 -6.27 -16.83 -32.40
N LEU A 631 -6.09 -17.70 -31.41
CA LEU A 631 -4.76 -18.17 -30.97
C LEU A 631 -4.04 -18.96 -32.06
N HIS A 632 -4.75 -19.82 -32.78
CA HIS A 632 -4.22 -20.51 -33.97
C HIS A 632 -3.75 -19.51 -35.02
N ASN A 633 -4.55 -18.49 -35.34
CA ASN A 633 -4.19 -17.47 -36.32
C ASN A 633 -3.00 -16.61 -35.87
N VAL A 634 -2.88 -16.33 -34.56
CA VAL A 634 -1.69 -15.67 -33.98
C VAL A 634 -0.46 -16.55 -34.23
N ARG A 635 -0.57 -17.86 -34.00
CA ARG A 635 0.54 -18.81 -34.20
C ARG A 635 0.96 -18.95 -35.66
N LEU A 636 -0.01 -18.94 -36.58
CA LEU A 636 0.20 -18.97 -38.03
C LEU A 636 0.72 -17.65 -38.61
N GLY A 637 0.70 -16.57 -37.82
CA GLY A 637 1.14 -15.24 -38.26
C GLY A 637 0.12 -14.49 -39.13
N GLU A 638 -1.14 -14.91 -39.10
CA GLU A 638 -2.24 -14.28 -39.86
C GLU A 638 -2.80 -13.03 -39.15
N VAL A 639 -2.56 -12.91 -37.85
CA VAL A 639 -2.97 -11.74 -37.05
C VAL A 639 -1.90 -10.66 -37.12
N LYS A 640 -2.35 -9.41 -37.31
CA LYS A 640 -1.48 -8.24 -37.33
C LYS A 640 -0.73 -8.11 -36.00
N VAL A 641 0.59 -8.05 -36.08
CA VAL A 641 1.48 -7.77 -34.95
C VAL A 641 1.46 -6.28 -34.61
N HIS A 642 1.36 -5.95 -33.33
CA HIS A 642 1.46 -4.58 -32.82
C HIS A 642 2.61 -4.46 -31.81
N GLY A 643 3.07 -3.24 -31.53
CA GLY A 643 4.06 -2.97 -30.49
C GLY A 643 5.52 -3.17 -30.95
N GLY A 644 6.30 -3.89 -30.14
CA GLY A 644 7.71 -4.16 -30.40
C GLY A 644 8.70 -3.25 -29.66
N ARG A 645 10.00 -3.55 -29.81
CA ARG A 645 11.12 -2.87 -29.14
C ARG A 645 11.76 -1.73 -29.95
N ALA A 646 11.16 -1.32 -31.06
CA ALA A 646 11.68 -0.24 -31.90
C ALA A 646 11.81 1.08 -31.12
N TRP A 647 12.79 1.90 -31.46
CA TRP A 647 13.08 3.15 -30.74
C TRP A 647 11.88 4.11 -30.69
N ILE A 648 11.13 4.20 -31.80
CA ILE A 648 9.89 5.00 -31.88
C ILE A 648 8.83 4.48 -30.91
N THR A 649 8.66 3.16 -30.85
CA THR A 649 7.69 2.51 -29.95
C THR A 649 8.08 2.73 -28.48
N ARG A 650 9.37 2.70 -28.15
CA ARG A 650 9.86 3.01 -26.80
C ARG A 650 9.57 4.47 -26.41
N LEU A 651 9.82 5.41 -27.31
CA LEU A 651 9.54 6.83 -27.07
C LEU A 651 8.04 7.07 -26.90
N ARG A 652 7.20 6.42 -27.72
CA ARG A 652 5.75 6.45 -27.55
C ARG A 652 5.29 5.88 -26.21
N ARG A 653 5.88 4.76 -25.77
CA ARG A 653 5.58 4.16 -24.46
C ARG A 653 5.97 5.09 -23.30
N MET A 654 7.15 5.68 -23.36
CA MET A 654 7.61 6.66 -22.38
C MET A 654 6.66 7.87 -22.31
N ALA A 655 6.23 8.39 -23.47
CA ALA A 655 5.25 9.46 -23.52
C ALA A 655 3.90 9.04 -22.90
N TYR A 656 3.40 7.85 -23.23
CA TYR A 656 2.17 7.30 -22.65
C TYR A 656 2.27 7.20 -21.12
N GLU A 657 3.32 6.58 -20.60
CA GLU A 657 3.55 6.43 -19.15
C GLU A 657 3.64 7.78 -18.42
N ILE A 658 4.31 8.78 -19.01
CA ILE A 658 4.35 10.13 -18.44
C ILE A 658 2.95 10.73 -18.42
N THR A 659 2.22 10.66 -19.54
CA THR A 659 0.89 11.27 -19.64
C THR A 659 -0.14 10.58 -18.74
N SER A 660 -0.09 9.25 -18.62
CA SER A 660 -1.00 8.49 -17.75
C SER A 660 -0.72 8.78 -16.28
N ASN A 661 0.56 8.83 -15.88
CA ASN A 661 0.94 9.15 -14.51
C ASN A 661 0.54 10.57 -14.14
N VAL A 662 0.76 11.55 -15.02
CA VAL A 662 0.32 12.93 -14.80
C VAL A 662 -1.20 13.00 -14.67
N TYR A 663 -1.94 12.34 -15.56
CA TYR A 663 -3.40 12.26 -15.49
C TYR A 663 -3.87 11.66 -14.16
N ASP A 664 -3.28 10.55 -13.73
CA ASP A 664 -3.61 9.90 -12.46
C ASP A 664 -3.28 10.80 -11.25
N MET A 665 -2.17 11.53 -11.29
CA MET A 665 -1.84 12.51 -10.25
C MET A 665 -2.91 13.60 -10.14
N PHE A 666 -3.37 14.16 -11.26
CA PHE A 666 -4.45 15.15 -11.27
C PHE A 666 -5.78 14.58 -10.78
N ARG A 667 -6.10 13.32 -11.12
CA ARG A 667 -7.34 12.66 -10.71
C ARG A 667 -7.39 12.37 -9.21
N HIS A 668 -6.28 11.95 -8.62
CA HIS A 668 -6.24 11.53 -7.20
C HIS A 668 -5.87 12.67 -6.24
N GLN A 669 -4.99 13.58 -6.65
CA GLN A 669 -4.51 14.70 -5.82
C GLN A 669 -4.38 16.00 -6.64
N PRO A 670 -5.51 16.62 -7.05
CA PRO A 670 -5.50 17.76 -7.94
C PRO A 670 -4.74 18.97 -7.37
N ILE A 671 -4.94 19.29 -6.08
CA ILE A 671 -4.32 20.46 -5.45
C ILE A 671 -2.80 20.32 -5.37
N LEU A 672 -2.30 19.18 -4.87
CA LEU A 672 -0.86 18.94 -4.77
C LEU A 672 -0.20 18.91 -6.15
N THR A 673 -0.86 18.30 -7.14
CA THR A 673 -0.36 18.22 -8.52
C THR A 673 -0.30 19.60 -9.18
N VAL A 674 -1.32 20.45 -8.98
CA VAL A 674 -1.31 21.85 -9.42
C VAL A 674 -0.18 22.62 -8.75
N CYS A 675 0.09 22.43 -7.46
CA CYS A 675 1.24 23.07 -6.82
C CYS A 675 2.58 22.57 -7.39
N LEU A 676 2.72 21.26 -7.57
CA LEU A 676 3.95 20.62 -8.03
C LEU A 676 4.34 21.03 -9.46
N PHE A 677 3.37 21.10 -10.38
CA PHE A 677 3.64 21.46 -11.78
C PHE A 677 3.35 22.93 -12.08
N GLY A 678 2.30 23.50 -11.49
CA GLY A 678 1.87 24.87 -11.76
C GLY A 678 2.82 25.92 -11.24
N VAL A 679 3.42 25.73 -10.05
CA VAL A 679 4.39 26.71 -9.51
C VAL A 679 5.65 26.78 -10.37
N PRO A 680 6.35 25.67 -10.69
CA PRO A 680 7.49 25.72 -11.61
C PRO A 680 7.15 26.25 -13.00
N LEU A 681 5.99 25.87 -13.57
CA LEU A 681 5.56 26.38 -14.88
C LEU A 681 5.27 27.88 -14.84
N ALA A 682 4.70 28.41 -13.75
CA ALA A 682 4.52 29.84 -13.58
C ALA A 682 5.86 30.58 -13.50
N PHE A 683 6.82 30.06 -12.73
CA PHE A 683 8.18 30.61 -12.68
C PHE A 683 8.86 30.57 -14.05
N PHE A 684 8.78 29.45 -14.78
CA PHE A 684 9.37 29.33 -16.11
C PHE A 684 8.71 30.28 -17.11
N SER A 685 7.38 30.44 -17.03
CA SER A 685 6.64 31.42 -17.84
C SER A 685 7.09 32.85 -17.54
N ILE A 686 7.27 33.20 -16.26
CA ILE A 686 7.79 34.52 -15.85
C ILE A 686 9.20 34.73 -16.38
N ILE A 687 10.09 33.74 -16.23
CA ILE A 687 11.47 33.82 -16.74
C ILE A 687 11.47 33.98 -18.27
N THR A 688 10.67 33.20 -18.98
CA THR A 688 10.57 33.27 -20.44
C THR A 688 10.01 34.62 -20.88
N TYR A 689 8.99 35.13 -20.18
CA TYR A 689 8.43 36.45 -20.39
C TYR A 689 9.47 37.55 -20.12
N SER A 690 10.24 37.48 -19.03
CA SER A 690 11.30 38.43 -18.71
C SER A 690 12.45 38.38 -19.71
N ILE A 691 12.81 37.21 -20.24
CA ILE A 691 13.83 37.09 -21.30
C ILE A 691 13.31 37.66 -22.62
N CYS A 692 12.03 37.43 -22.95
CA CYS A 692 11.41 37.95 -24.16
C CYS A 692 11.00 39.43 -24.07
N SER A 693 10.86 39.99 -22.86
CA SER A 693 10.50 41.39 -22.60
C SER A 693 11.65 42.26 -22.10
N ALA A 694 12.85 41.70 -21.92
CA ALA A 694 14.06 42.46 -21.69
C ALA A 694 14.45 43.23 -22.97
N ASP A 695 13.96 44.47 -23.08
CA ASP A 695 14.46 45.44 -24.03
C ASP A 695 15.93 45.75 -23.68
N PHE A 696 16.85 45.36 -24.55
CA PHE A 696 18.24 45.82 -24.51
C PHE A 696 18.32 47.24 -25.08
N SER A 697 17.63 48.20 -24.47
CA SER A 697 17.88 49.63 -24.68
C SER A 697 18.51 50.20 -23.41
N VAL A 698 19.83 50.25 -23.42
CA VAL A 698 20.63 50.90 -22.38
C VAL A 698 20.35 52.40 -22.43
N GLU A 699 19.46 52.91 -21.58
CA GLU A 699 19.46 54.33 -21.19
C GLU A 699 20.65 54.54 -20.24
N ARG A 700 21.69 55.14 -20.81
CA ARG A 700 22.93 55.48 -20.13
C ARG A 700 22.87 56.96 -19.77
N ASP A 701 22.00 57.35 -18.86
CA ASP A 701 22.00 58.70 -18.28
C ASP A 701 21.63 58.64 -16.80
N GLU A 702 22.28 59.48 -16.00
CA GLU A 702 22.12 59.70 -14.55
C GLU A 702 22.91 58.79 -13.59
N PHE A 703 24.25 58.95 -13.52
CA PHE A 703 24.95 58.98 -12.23
C PHE A 703 26.38 59.54 -12.30
N TYR A 704 26.54 60.87 -12.45
CA TYR A 704 27.71 61.57 -11.92
C TYR A 704 27.27 62.97 -11.45
N PRO A 705 27.56 63.36 -10.19
CA PRO A 705 27.36 64.73 -9.74
C PRO A 705 28.53 65.60 -10.23
N ASP A 706 28.21 66.64 -11.00
CA ASP A 706 29.16 67.66 -11.43
C ASP A 706 29.44 68.63 -10.29
N ASP A 707 30.70 68.66 -9.83
CA ASP A 707 31.32 69.80 -9.16
C ASP A 707 32.64 70.11 -9.90
N GLU A 708 32.93 71.41 -10.02
CA GLU A 708 34.20 72.07 -10.39
C GLU A 708 34.41 72.56 -11.86
N GLU A 709 34.15 73.86 -12.01
CA GLU A 709 34.99 74.95 -12.56
C GLU A 709 35.77 74.87 -13.91
N GLU A 710 35.65 76.00 -14.63
CA GLU A 710 36.36 76.59 -15.78
C GLU A 710 37.72 76.02 -16.24
N GLU A 711 37.90 75.80 -17.57
CA GLU A 711 38.80 76.60 -18.44
C GLU A 711 38.92 76.07 -19.90
N SER A 712 38.69 76.99 -20.86
CA SER A 712 39.27 77.16 -22.23
C SER A 712 39.60 75.98 -23.21
N LEU A 713 38.87 75.95 -24.35
CA LEU A 713 39.26 75.91 -25.80
C LEU A 713 40.63 75.35 -26.28
N PRO A 714 40.83 74.98 -27.59
CA PRO A 714 39.96 74.24 -28.53
C PRO A 714 40.70 73.31 -29.56
N LEU A 715 39.90 72.55 -30.33
CA LEU A 715 40.01 72.17 -31.78
C LEU A 715 41.06 71.15 -32.33
N GLU A 716 40.47 70.23 -33.12
CA GLU A 716 40.93 69.62 -34.39
C GLU A 716 42.17 68.71 -34.44
N GLU A 717 41.98 67.45 -34.83
CA GLU A 717 42.31 66.97 -36.19
C GLU A 717 41.85 65.51 -36.41
N LEU A 718 41.23 65.28 -37.57
CA LEU A 718 41.12 63.97 -38.23
C LEU A 718 42.52 63.51 -38.63
N ASP A 719 42.85 62.21 -38.51
CA ASP A 719 43.21 61.45 -39.73
C ASP A 719 43.24 59.92 -39.53
N GLU A 720 43.08 59.27 -40.67
CA GLU A 720 43.12 57.85 -40.99
C GLU A 720 44.39 57.13 -40.49
N SER A 721 44.31 55.79 -40.35
CA SER A 721 45.12 54.83 -41.16
C SER A 721 45.39 53.46 -40.48
N LEU A 722 45.27 52.41 -41.31
CA LEU A 722 46.05 51.15 -41.37
C LEU A 722 45.90 50.13 -40.22
N SER A 723 45.25 48.97 -40.41
CA SER A 723 45.59 47.77 -41.21
C SER A 723 46.52 46.75 -40.51
N GLU A 724 46.13 45.47 -40.68
CA GLU A 724 46.92 44.23 -40.55
C GLU A 724 47.08 43.64 -39.12
N GLN A 725 46.29 42.62 -38.80
CA GLN A 725 46.50 41.18 -39.05
C GLN A 725 47.39 40.50 -38.00
N ASN A 726 46.72 39.78 -37.10
CA ASN A 726 47.26 38.66 -36.34
C ASN A 726 47.81 37.57 -37.28
N ARG A 727 48.98 37.01 -36.94
CA ARG A 727 49.32 35.59 -37.21
C ARG A 727 50.44 35.08 -36.27
N PRO A 728 50.59 33.75 -36.10
CA PRO A 728 50.57 33.15 -34.78
C PRO A 728 51.77 32.25 -34.47
N ILE A 729 51.79 31.79 -33.21
CA ILE A 729 52.28 30.50 -32.68
C ILE A 729 53.69 30.03 -33.11
N ASP A 730 54.58 30.25 -32.15
CA ASP A 730 55.69 29.46 -31.62
C ASP A 730 56.08 28.10 -32.26
N SER A 731 57.38 27.94 -32.46
CA SER A 731 58.07 26.66 -32.53
C SER A 731 59.32 26.70 -31.63
N ASN A 732 59.19 26.06 -30.46
CA ASN A 732 60.20 25.32 -29.69
C ASN A 732 61.69 25.53 -30.03
N LYS A 733 62.49 25.99 -29.05
CA LYS A 733 63.54 25.18 -28.38
C LYS A 733 64.35 25.97 -27.34
N LYS A 734 64.42 25.39 -26.14
CA LYS A 734 65.57 25.21 -25.22
C LYS A 734 66.54 26.39 -24.99
N ALA A 735 66.71 26.79 -23.72
CA ALA A 735 67.78 26.32 -22.83
C ALA A 735 67.70 27.01 -21.46
N ASP A 736 68.10 26.25 -20.44
CA ASP A 736 68.39 26.57 -19.04
C ASP A 736 67.25 26.87 -18.04
#